data_AF-A0A7V9RHF7-F1
#
_entry.id   AF-A0A7V9RHF7-F1
#
_cell.length_a   1.000
_cell.length_b   1.000
_cell.length_c   1.000
_cell.angle_alpha   90.00
_cell.angle_beta   90.00
_cell.angle_gamma   90.00
#
_symmetry.space_group_name_H-M   'P 1'
#
loop_
_entity.id
_entity.type
_entity.pdbx_description
1 polymer ?
#
loop_
_entity_poly.entity_id
_entity_poly.type
_entity_poly.pdbx_seq_one_letter_code
_entity_poly.pdbx_strand_id
1 'polypeptide(L)'
;MMVDGASDVDAASEPGDAPADTADADVIDEPDLTPPKLSAIAPADASDVWLHDRIDFGFDEPIDASGATVTASLAGAPVGATLALVGDRTIAVRLAPAARGTGTLEINLGGVIEDLADNAADLAISAQYSVVAWSRPAIDRGVATETPAIVVDQSGAIIAAWVVDSAAGRRIVVSRYASGGWQALGETLGAGEPASVAVSIDASNRPLVAWVEGGAAHVMRWSGSVWNALPSPGSGTHVVLSASTVAVFGSGIAVRTLSATDTWQVVGDLGLGGALVGEPAIAAGPAIGWIERTGGDAQIRVHRHAAGTWTAMTPIALDLPPAGVNRMSLAASGSQLAVAWDEHGGSSNVIAAIANGTSWSRLGRPLDVDVAGDATAPAIAIDSSARPVVAWRERIEGSDRGVIARWSGSAWTIVGGPQWHGSTAMPSRPSLALYADAPIVGSTAANAMHVARFNGPAVAAVGFARASIAGCSFNAASPTPTLLATGCFTPAPHPGLVPYDIVNELWSDGTKKRRWIGLPDGTSMTASATDAWAAPVGTIMVKEFAIETTPGNPATRRPVETRIFTNTSSGWSGFSYRWRANGSDADLLNDGTFTQDWQLDDGGTYRHLYPSRSQCQSCHHAAFGPLLGVRPQQLQRWFDYGGTIADQIPTLAAAGIGPASTATPHVATHDRAATWEQRSRAYMAANCAHCHNPGNIAIKDLRYTTPLAQTRLCEVITPGSPSQSVVYARVTQRPGMPALGTLIVDPHADLLLARWIAGMTACP
;
A
#
# COMPACT_ATOMS: atom_id res chain seq x y z
N MET A 1 -3.68 -64.03 53.72
CA MET A 1 -2.95 -65.28 54.08
C MET A 1 -1.56 -64.88 54.54
N MET A 2 -0.89 -65.72 55.34
CA MET A 2 0.41 -65.42 56.01
C MET A 2 1.62 -66.03 55.27
N VAL A 3 2.83 -65.96 55.88
CA VAL A 3 4.16 -66.49 55.48
C VAL A 3 4.88 -65.61 54.44
N ASP A 4 6.13 -65.10 54.63
CA ASP A 4 7.08 -65.05 55.79
C ASP A 4 7.91 -63.72 55.71
N GLY A 5 9.02 -63.38 56.40
CA GLY A 5 10.09 -64.11 57.13
C GLY A 5 11.39 -64.21 56.28
N ALA A 6 12.62 -63.88 56.70
CA ALA A 6 13.22 -63.35 57.96
C ALA A 6 14.43 -62.40 57.60
N SER A 7 15.34 -61.88 58.44
CA SER A 7 15.78 -62.16 59.83
C SER A 7 16.51 -60.96 60.48
N ASP A 8 16.62 -60.93 61.81
CA ASP A 8 17.21 -59.86 62.65
C ASP A 8 18.76 -59.75 62.66
N VAL A 9 19.29 -58.58 63.09
CA VAL A 9 20.17 -58.29 64.28
C VAL A 9 20.95 -56.96 64.07
N ASP A 10 21.28 -56.10 65.06
CA ASP A 10 21.04 -56.09 66.51
C ASP A 10 21.12 -54.66 67.15
N ALA A 11 20.81 -54.58 68.45
CA ALA A 11 21.20 -53.54 69.45
C ALA A 11 20.61 -52.10 69.39
N ALA A 12 20.43 -51.47 70.57
CA ALA A 12 19.81 -50.14 70.74
C ALA A 12 20.23 -49.40 72.03
N SER A 13 20.13 -48.05 72.02
CA SER A 13 19.58 -47.12 73.07
C SER A 13 19.95 -47.29 74.57
N GLU A 14 20.32 -46.30 75.41
CA GLU A 14 20.64 -44.85 75.38
C GLU A 14 21.53 -44.55 76.65
N PRO A 15 21.55 -43.38 77.34
CA PRO A 15 21.48 -41.95 76.96
C PRO A 15 22.65 -41.10 77.53
N GLY A 16 22.70 -39.78 77.27
CA GLY A 16 23.61 -38.85 77.96
C GLY A 16 23.51 -37.38 77.49
N ASP A 17 23.62 -36.43 78.43
CA ASP A 17 23.52 -34.98 78.20
C ASP A 17 24.77 -34.31 77.60
N ALA A 18 24.59 -33.09 77.08
CA ALA A 18 25.60 -32.24 76.43
C ALA A 18 26.72 -31.74 77.38
N PRO A 19 27.85 -31.18 76.87
CA PRO A 19 27.82 -29.79 76.34
C PRO A 19 28.83 -29.43 75.22
N ALA A 20 28.70 -28.17 74.75
CA ALA A 20 29.76 -27.32 74.20
C ALA A 20 30.37 -27.66 72.82
N ASP A 21 29.75 -27.09 71.78
CA ASP A 21 30.34 -26.00 70.99
C ASP A 21 31.88 -26.04 70.77
N THR A 22 32.27 -26.44 69.56
CA THR A 22 33.51 -26.01 68.93
C THR A 22 33.16 -25.33 67.61
N ALA A 23 33.41 -24.02 67.53
CA ALA A 23 33.18 -23.24 66.32
C ALA A 23 33.89 -23.85 65.10
N ASP A 24 33.18 -23.86 63.98
CA ASP A 24 33.77 -23.98 62.64
C ASP A 24 33.37 -22.74 61.82
N ALA A 25 34.22 -22.35 60.87
CA ALA A 25 34.47 -20.95 60.54
C ALA A 25 33.26 -20.08 60.18
N ASP A 26 33.29 -18.82 60.64
CA ASP A 26 32.68 -17.70 59.90
C ASP A 26 33.24 -17.71 58.48
N VAL A 27 32.42 -18.14 57.51
CA VAL A 27 32.64 -17.76 56.12
C VAL A 27 32.24 -16.30 56.01
N ILE A 28 33.21 -15.42 56.27
CA ILE A 28 33.18 -14.07 55.75
C ILE A 28 33.29 -14.24 54.23
N ASP A 29 32.16 -14.13 53.53
CA ASP A 29 32.19 -13.85 52.10
C ASP A 29 33.05 -12.59 51.94
N GLU A 30 34.10 -12.67 51.11
CA GLU A 30 34.89 -11.50 50.73
C GLU A 30 33.90 -10.43 50.24
N PRO A 31 33.86 -9.23 50.84
CA PRO A 31 32.88 -8.22 50.46
C PRO A 31 33.07 -7.91 48.98
N ASP A 32 31.99 -7.89 48.20
CA ASP A 32 32.15 -7.58 46.79
C ASP A 32 32.63 -6.13 46.63
N LEU A 33 33.71 -5.98 45.88
CA LEU A 33 34.37 -4.71 45.56
C LEU A 33 34.41 -4.51 44.03
N THR A 34 33.52 -5.20 43.31
CA THR A 34 33.50 -5.28 41.85
C THR A 34 32.34 -4.45 41.30
N PRO A 35 32.60 -3.31 40.64
CA PRO A 35 31.52 -2.56 40.02
C PRO A 35 30.86 -3.33 38.85
N PRO A 36 29.56 -3.14 38.63
CA PRO A 36 28.79 -3.84 37.61
C PRO A 36 29.25 -3.48 36.19
N LYS A 37 29.25 -4.47 35.28
CA LYS A 37 29.79 -4.34 33.92
C LYS A 37 28.75 -4.71 32.87
N LEU A 38 28.80 -4.02 31.73
CA LEU A 38 28.00 -4.36 30.56
C LEU A 38 28.36 -5.77 30.06
N SER A 39 27.41 -6.70 30.12
CA SER A 39 27.54 -8.08 29.67
C SER A 39 26.98 -8.31 28.26
N ALA A 40 25.95 -7.55 27.85
CA ALA A 40 25.33 -7.67 26.52
C ALA A 40 24.59 -6.39 26.07
N ILE A 41 24.45 -6.21 24.75
CA ILE A 41 23.52 -5.26 24.14
C ILE A 41 22.61 -6.02 23.16
N ALA A 42 21.30 -5.82 23.24
CA ALA A 42 20.31 -6.47 22.37
C ALA A 42 19.23 -5.48 21.88
N PRO A 43 19.03 -5.26 20.56
CA PRO A 43 19.81 -5.80 19.44
C PRO A 43 21.29 -5.46 19.51
N ALA A 44 22.13 -6.32 18.91
CA ALA A 44 23.58 -6.14 18.87
C ALA A 44 23.96 -4.80 18.21
N ASP A 45 25.04 -4.19 18.69
CA ASP A 45 25.58 -2.95 18.14
C ASP A 45 25.88 -3.06 16.63
N ALA A 46 25.81 -1.94 15.91
CA ALA A 46 25.93 -1.81 14.45
C ALA A 46 24.89 -2.60 13.61
N SER A 47 23.76 -3.03 14.18
CA SER A 47 22.69 -3.76 13.47
C SER A 47 21.59 -2.89 12.86
N ASP A 48 20.83 -3.45 11.91
CA ASP A 48 19.57 -2.87 11.39
C ASP A 48 18.44 -3.02 12.43
N VAL A 49 17.76 -1.92 12.78
CA VAL A 49 16.67 -1.91 13.77
C VAL A 49 15.37 -1.29 13.25
N TRP A 50 14.26 -1.59 13.93
CA TRP A 50 13.07 -0.75 13.87
C TRP A 50 13.15 0.29 14.99
N LEU A 51 12.80 1.54 14.69
CA LEU A 51 12.94 2.72 15.55
C LEU A 51 12.10 2.65 16.84
N HIS A 52 11.21 1.66 16.94
CA HIS A 52 10.36 1.38 18.11
C HIS A 52 10.64 0.00 18.74
N ASP A 53 11.71 -0.69 18.31
CA ASP A 53 12.27 -1.79 19.08
C ASP A 53 12.78 -1.28 20.45
N ARG A 54 12.79 -2.18 21.43
CA ARG A 54 13.45 -1.96 22.73
C ARG A 54 14.93 -2.29 22.57
N ILE A 55 15.81 -1.45 23.12
CA ILE A 55 17.26 -1.69 23.12
C ILE A 55 17.66 -1.96 24.57
N ASP A 56 18.10 -3.19 24.83
CA ASP A 56 18.41 -3.72 26.16
C ASP A 56 19.93 -3.73 26.39
N PHE A 57 20.38 -3.08 27.46
CA PHE A 57 21.76 -3.10 27.95
C PHE A 57 21.78 -3.98 29.21
N GLY A 58 22.28 -5.20 29.07
CA GLY A 58 22.37 -6.20 30.14
C GLY A 58 23.70 -6.10 30.87
N PHE A 59 23.68 -6.28 32.19
CA PHE A 59 24.84 -6.27 33.06
C PHE A 59 25.16 -7.70 33.56
N ASP A 60 26.35 -7.94 34.10
CA ASP A 60 26.72 -9.24 34.69
C ASP A 60 25.93 -9.53 35.99
N GLU A 61 25.57 -8.50 36.73
CA GLU A 61 25.00 -8.56 38.08
C GLU A 61 23.78 -7.63 38.31
N PRO A 62 23.08 -7.71 39.46
CA PRO A 62 21.96 -6.83 39.81
C PRO A 62 22.41 -5.38 40.03
N ILE A 63 21.60 -4.41 39.60
CA ILE A 63 21.95 -2.98 39.66
C ILE A 63 20.78 -2.10 40.12
N ASP A 64 21.09 -0.98 40.79
CA ASP A 64 20.24 0.21 40.72
C ASP A 64 20.63 1.06 39.50
N ALA A 65 19.60 1.50 38.77
CA ALA A 65 19.70 2.36 37.61
C ALA A 65 19.14 3.78 37.86
N SER A 66 18.89 4.15 39.12
CA SER A 66 18.33 5.47 39.49
C SER A 66 19.23 6.65 39.08
N GLY A 67 20.56 6.46 39.08
CA GLY A 67 21.56 7.43 38.58
C GLY A 67 21.81 7.41 37.07
N ALA A 68 21.17 6.50 36.32
CA ALA A 68 21.38 6.33 34.90
C ALA A 68 20.62 7.36 34.05
N THR A 69 21.24 7.79 32.95
CA THR A 69 20.70 8.76 31.99
C THR A 69 20.88 8.27 30.56
N VAL A 70 20.07 8.79 29.63
CA VAL A 70 20.15 8.44 28.21
C VAL A 70 20.04 9.67 27.33
N THR A 71 20.81 9.67 26.24
CA THR A 71 20.59 10.57 25.10
C THR A 71 20.50 9.73 23.82
N ALA A 72 19.75 10.21 22.83
CA ALA A 72 19.65 9.57 21.53
C ALA A 72 19.66 10.59 20.39
N SER A 73 20.25 10.23 19.26
CA SER A 73 20.18 11.02 18.02
C SER A 73 19.88 10.13 16.81
N LEU A 74 19.15 10.67 15.83
CA LEU A 74 18.82 9.99 14.57
C LEU A 74 19.22 10.89 13.41
N ALA A 75 20.12 10.40 12.56
CA ALA A 75 20.81 11.19 11.54
C ALA A 75 21.43 12.50 12.09
N GLY A 76 21.91 12.48 13.34
CA GLY A 76 22.49 13.62 14.05
C GLY A 76 21.48 14.61 14.66
N ALA A 77 20.17 14.40 14.48
CA ALA A 77 19.12 15.19 15.15
C ALA A 77 18.72 14.52 16.49
N PRO A 78 18.60 15.26 17.61
CA PRO A 78 18.27 14.65 18.89
C PRO A 78 16.84 14.07 18.91
N VAL A 79 16.70 12.89 19.52
CA VAL A 79 15.42 12.16 19.68
C VAL A 79 15.20 11.87 21.17
N GLY A 80 13.96 12.05 21.64
CA GLY A 80 13.61 11.70 23.02
C GLY A 80 13.70 10.20 23.27
N ALA A 81 14.29 9.81 24.39
CA ALA A 81 14.42 8.43 24.85
C ALA A 81 14.10 8.32 26.34
N THR A 82 13.72 7.13 26.80
CA THR A 82 13.42 6.84 28.20
C THR A 82 14.08 5.53 28.64
N LEU A 83 14.52 5.48 29.89
CA LEU A 83 15.02 4.27 30.55
C LEU A 83 13.94 3.56 31.36
N ALA A 84 14.09 2.25 31.51
CA ALA A 84 13.43 1.44 32.53
C ALA A 84 14.33 0.25 32.91
N LEU A 85 14.43 -0.07 34.20
CA LEU A 85 15.04 -1.33 34.64
C LEU A 85 14.10 -2.49 34.30
N VAL A 86 14.64 -3.59 33.77
CA VAL A 86 13.91 -4.80 33.38
C VAL A 86 14.50 -5.98 34.14
N GLY A 87 13.71 -6.53 35.08
CA GLY A 87 14.26 -7.41 36.10
C GLY A 87 15.18 -6.61 37.03
N ASP A 88 16.34 -7.19 37.34
CA ASP A 88 17.38 -6.64 38.21
C ASP A 88 18.67 -6.24 37.45
N ARG A 89 18.92 -6.76 36.24
CA ARG A 89 20.23 -6.65 35.54
C ARG A 89 20.21 -5.96 34.17
N THR A 90 19.14 -5.26 33.78
CA THR A 90 19.00 -4.76 32.40
C THR A 90 18.38 -3.37 32.33
N ILE A 91 19.12 -2.41 31.77
CA ILE A 91 18.60 -1.09 31.41
C ILE A 91 18.00 -1.18 30.00
N ALA A 92 16.68 -1.04 29.91
CA ALA A 92 15.96 -0.97 28.64
C ALA A 92 15.77 0.48 28.19
N VAL A 93 16.31 0.81 27.03
CA VAL A 93 16.06 2.06 26.31
C VAL A 93 14.84 1.88 25.40
N ARG A 94 13.96 2.88 25.38
CA ARG A 94 12.94 3.06 24.35
C ARG A 94 12.97 4.49 23.82
N LEU A 95 12.85 4.64 22.50
CA LEU A 95 12.64 5.96 21.88
C LEU A 95 11.19 6.42 22.02
N ALA A 96 10.99 7.74 21.98
CA ALA A 96 9.67 8.36 22.06
C ALA A 96 8.72 7.79 20.98
N PRO A 97 7.46 7.46 21.31
CA PRO A 97 6.49 6.90 20.34
C PRO A 97 6.31 7.75 19.06
N ALA A 98 6.50 9.06 19.14
CA ALA A 98 6.40 9.98 18.00
C ALA A 98 7.67 10.04 17.11
N ALA A 99 8.78 9.40 17.51
CA ALA A 99 10.04 9.42 16.76
C ALA A 99 9.87 8.80 15.36
N ARG A 100 10.39 9.46 14.33
CA ARG A 100 10.35 8.99 12.93
C ARG A 100 11.59 9.46 12.19
N GLY A 101 12.26 8.55 11.49
CA GLY A 101 13.37 8.90 10.59
C GLY A 101 14.07 7.68 10.00
N THR A 102 15.17 7.93 9.30
CA THR A 102 16.04 6.92 8.70
C THR A 102 17.49 7.42 8.72
N GLY A 103 18.46 6.51 8.77
CA GLY A 103 19.88 6.81 8.90
C GLY A 103 20.48 6.19 10.16
N THR A 104 21.65 6.68 10.61
CA THR A 104 22.26 6.23 11.87
C THR A 104 21.42 6.69 13.06
N LEU A 105 20.99 5.73 13.88
CA LEU A 105 20.54 5.97 15.25
C LEU A 105 21.74 5.80 16.18
N GLU A 106 21.93 6.72 17.11
CA GLU A 106 22.96 6.66 18.14
C GLU A 106 22.30 6.76 19.52
N ILE A 107 22.68 5.87 20.43
CA ILE A 107 22.21 5.79 21.82
C ILE A 107 23.43 5.92 22.73
N ASN A 108 23.41 6.87 23.65
CA ASN A 108 24.46 7.00 24.68
C ASN A 108 23.83 6.88 26.06
N LEU A 109 24.30 5.93 26.87
CA LEU A 109 24.04 5.84 28.30
C LEU A 109 25.13 6.59 29.08
N GLY A 110 24.71 7.43 30.01
CA GLY A 110 25.56 8.24 30.88
C GLY A 110 25.09 8.22 32.34
N GLY A 111 25.88 8.75 33.26
CA GLY A 111 25.54 8.78 34.68
C GLY A 111 26.19 7.63 35.44
N VAL A 112 25.58 7.18 36.54
CA VAL A 112 26.15 6.17 37.45
C VAL A 112 25.12 5.07 37.71
N ILE A 113 25.60 3.84 37.87
CA ILE A 113 24.85 2.69 38.41
C ILE A 113 25.61 2.13 39.61
N GLU A 114 24.90 1.49 40.53
CA GLU A 114 25.44 0.84 41.73
C GLU A 114 24.93 -0.61 41.78
N ASP A 115 25.69 -1.53 42.36
CA ASP A 115 25.26 -2.93 42.60
C ASP A 115 24.46 -3.06 43.92
N LEU A 116 24.37 -4.25 44.50
CA LEU A 116 23.75 -4.49 45.81
C LEU A 116 24.73 -4.35 47.00
N ALA A 117 25.97 -3.95 46.75
CA ALA A 117 27.05 -3.71 47.73
C ALA A 117 27.57 -2.26 47.69
N ASP A 118 26.82 -1.35 47.06
CA ASP A 118 27.12 0.07 46.82
C ASP A 118 28.39 0.33 45.95
N ASN A 119 28.82 -0.62 45.12
CA ASN A 119 29.92 -0.44 44.16
C ASN A 119 29.46 0.33 42.91
N ALA A 120 29.81 1.62 42.85
CA ALA A 120 29.46 2.50 41.73
C ALA A 120 30.28 2.23 40.44
N ALA A 121 29.61 2.21 39.30
CA ALA A 121 30.20 2.21 37.96
C ALA A 121 29.68 3.41 37.11
N ASP A 122 30.61 4.16 36.52
CA ASP A 122 30.30 5.21 35.54
C ASP A 122 29.77 4.58 34.23
N LEU A 123 28.57 5.00 33.82
CA LEU A 123 28.05 4.70 32.48
C LEU A 123 28.72 5.65 31.46
N ALA A 124 29.45 5.06 30.51
CA ALA A 124 30.03 5.75 29.35
C ALA A 124 29.85 4.89 28.08
N ILE A 125 28.63 4.40 27.87
CA ILE A 125 28.32 3.38 26.86
C ILE A 125 27.64 4.04 25.66
N SER A 126 28.16 3.80 24.45
CA SER A 126 27.57 4.21 23.18
C SER A 126 27.22 2.99 22.33
N ALA A 127 26.09 3.04 21.63
CA ALA A 127 25.68 2.05 20.63
C ALA A 127 25.09 2.76 19.41
N GLN A 128 25.38 2.26 18.20
CA GLN A 128 24.92 2.82 16.94
C GLN A 128 24.18 1.76 16.09
N TYR A 129 23.11 2.17 15.43
CA TYR A 129 22.23 1.29 14.67
C TYR A 129 21.86 1.89 13.31
N SER A 130 21.56 1.02 12.36
CA SER A 130 21.04 1.41 11.04
C SER A 130 19.51 1.41 11.06
N VAL A 131 18.92 2.55 10.69
CA VAL A 131 17.46 2.72 10.58
C VAL A 131 17.10 2.88 9.10
N VAL A 132 16.88 1.76 8.42
CA VAL A 132 16.33 1.72 7.05
C VAL A 132 14.85 2.15 7.01
N ALA A 133 14.28 2.47 5.84
CA ALA A 133 12.86 2.87 5.76
C ALA A 133 11.87 1.77 6.22
N TRP A 134 12.24 0.51 6.03
CA TRP A 134 11.42 -0.68 6.30
C TRP A 134 12.26 -1.78 6.97
N SER A 135 12.11 -1.98 8.27
CA SER A 135 12.68 -3.13 8.97
C SER A 135 11.86 -4.39 8.64
N ARG A 136 12.52 -5.48 8.24
CA ARG A 136 11.88 -6.72 7.75
C ARG A 136 12.43 -7.93 8.52
N PRO A 137 11.91 -8.23 9.72
CA PRO A 137 12.38 -9.37 10.51
C PRO A 137 12.03 -10.68 9.81
N ALA A 138 13.05 -11.36 9.28
CA ALA A 138 12.92 -12.64 8.58
C ALA A 138 12.29 -13.71 9.49
N ILE A 139 11.40 -14.52 8.92
CA ILE A 139 10.66 -15.57 9.62
C ILE A 139 10.76 -16.88 8.84
N ASP A 140 11.12 -17.97 9.51
CA ASP A 140 11.10 -19.32 8.95
C ASP A 140 10.11 -20.19 9.74
N ARG A 141 8.97 -20.45 9.10
CA ARG A 141 7.81 -21.17 9.66
C ARG A 141 6.94 -21.76 8.55
N GLY A 142 7.55 -22.59 7.70
CA GLY A 142 6.84 -23.45 6.76
C GLY A 142 6.19 -22.73 5.57
N VAL A 143 5.43 -23.49 4.78
CA VAL A 143 4.78 -23.05 3.54
C VAL A 143 3.50 -22.28 3.89
N ALA A 144 3.56 -20.96 3.87
CA ALA A 144 2.45 -20.08 4.23
C ALA A 144 1.57 -19.79 2.99
N THR A 145 0.29 -20.16 3.06
CA THR A 145 -0.61 -20.22 1.89
C THR A 145 -1.76 -19.21 1.92
N GLU A 146 -2.07 -18.62 3.07
CA GLU A 146 -3.13 -17.62 3.25
C GLU A 146 -2.57 -16.26 3.71
N THR A 147 -3.40 -15.21 3.68
CA THR A 147 -3.10 -13.92 4.29
C THR A 147 -2.82 -14.09 5.79
N PRO A 148 -1.70 -13.58 6.33
CA PRO A 148 -1.45 -13.68 7.77
C PRO A 148 -2.26 -12.63 8.53
N ALA A 149 -2.97 -13.06 9.59
CA ALA A 149 -3.57 -12.12 10.52
C ALA A 149 -2.49 -11.62 11.50
N ILE A 150 -2.44 -10.30 11.74
CA ILE A 150 -1.48 -9.69 12.68
C ILE A 150 -2.17 -8.78 13.69
N VAL A 151 -1.56 -8.68 14.87
CA VAL A 151 -1.87 -7.71 15.93
C VAL A 151 -0.56 -7.32 16.63
N VAL A 152 -0.55 -6.21 17.36
CA VAL A 152 0.63 -5.77 18.13
C VAL A 152 0.21 -5.56 19.57
N ASP A 153 1.02 -6.07 20.51
CA ASP A 153 0.76 -5.94 21.94
C ASP A 153 1.20 -4.58 22.51
N GLN A 154 0.80 -4.28 23.74
CA GLN A 154 1.10 -3.00 24.41
C GLN A 154 2.60 -2.71 24.54
N SER A 155 3.47 -3.73 24.46
CA SER A 155 4.94 -3.60 24.52
C SER A 155 5.60 -3.36 23.16
N GLY A 156 4.83 -3.43 22.07
CA GLY A 156 5.32 -3.31 20.68
C GLY A 156 5.65 -4.64 20.01
N ALA A 157 5.43 -5.77 20.68
CA ALA A 157 5.70 -7.08 20.09
C ALA A 157 4.58 -7.50 19.12
N ILE A 158 4.97 -7.98 17.95
CA ILE A 158 4.05 -8.33 16.87
C ILE A 158 3.63 -9.79 17.05
N ILE A 159 2.34 -10.06 16.93
CA ILE A 159 1.78 -11.41 17.08
C ILE A 159 1.03 -11.73 15.80
N ALA A 160 1.45 -12.80 15.13
CA ALA A 160 0.93 -13.21 13.83
C ALA A 160 0.40 -14.64 13.90
N ALA A 161 -0.74 -14.87 13.24
CA ALA A 161 -1.35 -16.18 13.05
C ALA A 161 -1.71 -16.39 11.57
N TRP A 162 -1.32 -17.54 11.00
CA TRP A 162 -1.58 -17.87 9.60
C TRP A 162 -1.62 -19.37 9.36
N VAL A 163 -2.24 -19.79 8.27
CA VAL A 163 -2.26 -21.21 7.87
C VAL A 163 -0.95 -21.57 7.14
N VAL A 164 -0.40 -22.71 7.52
CA VAL A 164 0.68 -23.40 6.80
C VAL A 164 0.19 -24.75 6.27
N ASP A 165 0.63 -25.06 5.06
CA ASP A 165 0.35 -26.32 4.39
C ASP A 165 1.49 -27.31 4.68
N SER A 166 1.14 -28.57 4.99
CA SER A 166 2.12 -29.62 5.32
C SER A 166 1.64 -31.00 4.89
N ALA A 167 2.56 -31.97 4.86
CA ALA A 167 2.22 -33.39 4.61
C ALA A 167 1.34 -34.00 5.72
N ALA A 168 1.21 -33.36 6.88
CA ALA A 168 0.31 -33.74 7.97
C ALA A 168 -1.05 -33.01 7.93
N GLY A 169 -1.36 -32.31 6.83
CA GLY A 169 -2.54 -31.46 6.69
C GLY A 169 -2.25 -29.98 6.97
N ARG A 170 -3.28 -29.14 6.83
CA ARG A 170 -3.20 -27.68 7.00
C ARG A 170 -3.36 -27.31 8.48
N ARG A 171 -2.53 -26.38 8.98
CA ARG A 171 -2.46 -26.03 10.40
C ARG A 171 -2.24 -24.54 10.59
N ILE A 172 -2.76 -23.97 11.66
CA ILE A 172 -2.48 -22.60 12.05
C ILE A 172 -1.19 -22.60 12.87
N VAL A 173 -0.21 -21.81 12.47
CA VAL A 173 0.94 -21.44 13.31
C VAL A 173 0.70 -20.07 13.93
N VAL A 174 1.17 -19.89 15.15
CA VAL A 174 1.19 -18.57 15.82
C VAL A 174 2.62 -18.27 16.26
N SER A 175 3.06 -17.03 16.04
CA SER A 175 4.41 -16.59 16.41
C SER A 175 4.40 -15.15 16.92
N ARG A 176 5.32 -14.87 17.85
CA ARG A 176 5.53 -13.53 18.45
C ARG A 176 6.92 -13.02 18.07
N TYR A 177 7.00 -11.78 17.57
CA TYR A 177 8.27 -11.08 17.38
C TYR A 177 8.51 -10.11 18.54
N ALA A 178 9.61 -10.31 19.27
CA ALA A 178 10.04 -9.45 20.37
C ALA A 178 11.57 -9.52 20.54
N SER A 179 12.19 -8.45 21.06
CA SER A 179 13.63 -8.39 21.37
C SER A 179 14.52 -8.93 20.24
N GLY A 180 14.24 -8.50 18.99
CA GLY A 180 15.01 -8.89 17.80
C GLY A 180 14.61 -10.21 17.13
N GLY A 181 13.85 -11.11 17.78
CA GLY A 181 13.60 -12.48 17.29
C GLY A 181 12.14 -12.92 17.21
N TRP A 182 11.86 -13.85 16.29
CA TRP A 182 10.57 -14.58 16.23
C TRP A 182 10.60 -15.83 17.11
N GLN A 183 9.57 -15.99 17.94
CA GLN A 183 9.37 -17.12 18.85
C GLN A 183 8.06 -17.84 18.53
N ALA A 184 8.00 -19.15 18.82
CA ALA A 184 6.73 -19.89 18.76
C ALA A 184 5.81 -19.41 19.88
N LEU A 185 4.54 -19.16 19.59
CA LEU A 185 3.53 -18.98 20.63
C LEU A 185 2.75 -20.30 20.72
N GLY A 186 3.28 -21.24 21.50
CA GLY A 186 2.70 -22.57 21.70
C GLY A 186 2.82 -23.53 20.52
N GLU A 187 2.00 -24.59 20.58
CA GLU A 187 1.80 -25.58 19.52
C GLU A 187 0.93 -25.03 18.37
N THR A 188 0.80 -25.81 17.29
CA THR A 188 -0.08 -25.47 16.15
C THR A 188 -1.56 -25.69 16.48
N LEU A 189 -2.43 -24.91 15.85
CA LEU A 189 -3.89 -24.95 16.04
C LEU A 189 -4.60 -25.47 14.78
N GLY A 190 -5.88 -25.84 14.92
CA GLY A 190 -6.67 -26.51 13.89
C GLY A 190 -6.45 -28.03 13.84
N ALA A 191 -7.49 -28.80 13.57
CA ALA A 191 -7.47 -30.27 13.60
C ALA A 191 -7.63 -30.93 12.22
N GLY A 192 -8.23 -30.23 11.26
CA GLY A 192 -8.50 -30.64 9.90
C GLY A 192 -8.15 -29.52 8.92
N GLU A 193 -9.15 -28.75 8.50
CA GLU A 193 -9.04 -27.67 7.51
C GLU A 193 -9.48 -26.32 8.10
N PRO A 194 -8.54 -25.55 8.69
CA PRO A 194 -8.81 -24.21 9.18
C PRO A 194 -8.94 -23.19 8.04
N ALA A 195 -9.86 -22.25 8.20
CA ALA A 195 -10.06 -21.10 7.30
C ALA A 195 -10.46 -19.84 8.10
N SER A 196 -10.39 -18.66 7.47
CA SER A 196 -10.78 -17.38 8.07
C SER A 196 -10.07 -17.08 9.40
N VAL A 197 -8.76 -17.30 9.44
CA VAL A 197 -7.94 -17.08 10.65
C VAL A 197 -7.92 -15.60 11.04
N ALA A 198 -8.24 -15.30 12.30
CA ALA A 198 -8.18 -13.96 12.88
C ALA A 198 -7.39 -13.99 14.19
N VAL A 199 -6.62 -12.93 14.48
CA VAL A 199 -5.88 -12.75 15.74
C VAL A 199 -6.26 -11.41 16.39
N SER A 200 -6.32 -11.40 17.71
CA SER A 200 -6.48 -10.17 18.49
C SER A 200 -5.89 -10.34 19.89
N ILE A 201 -6.05 -9.33 20.74
CA ILE A 201 -5.50 -9.30 22.09
C ILE A 201 -6.61 -8.86 23.06
N ASP A 202 -6.80 -9.60 24.16
CA ASP A 202 -7.81 -9.27 25.17
C ASP A 202 -7.42 -8.06 26.05
N ALA A 203 -8.35 -7.60 26.89
CA ALA A 203 -8.12 -6.46 27.79
C ALA A 203 -7.00 -6.69 28.84
N SER A 204 -6.52 -7.93 29.01
CA SER A 204 -5.39 -8.31 29.86
C SER A 204 -4.09 -8.50 29.06
N ASN A 205 -4.02 -7.96 27.83
CA ASN A 205 -2.90 -8.09 26.90
C ASN A 205 -2.56 -9.56 26.51
N ARG A 206 -3.54 -10.49 26.57
CA ARG A 206 -3.34 -11.90 26.18
C ARG A 206 -3.83 -12.16 24.74
N PRO A 207 -3.02 -12.86 23.92
CA PRO A 207 -3.44 -13.27 22.57
C PRO A 207 -4.69 -14.15 22.52
N LEU A 208 -5.55 -13.85 21.56
CA LEU A 208 -6.71 -14.62 21.12
C LEU A 208 -6.54 -14.96 19.64
N VAL A 209 -6.76 -16.21 19.26
CA VAL A 209 -6.79 -16.67 17.85
C VAL A 209 -8.12 -17.35 17.59
N ALA A 210 -8.79 -16.97 16.50
CA ALA A 210 -10.05 -17.54 16.04
C ALA A 210 -9.94 -18.06 14.61
N TRP A 211 -10.70 -19.11 14.28
CA TRP A 211 -10.83 -19.64 12.92
C TRP A 211 -12.18 -20.33 12.74
N VAL A 212 -12.52 -20.67 11.50
CA VAL A 212 -13.64 -21.56 11.16
C VAL A 212 -13.09 -22.90 10.70
N GLU A 213 -13.70 -23.99 11.18
CA GLU A 213 -13.34 -25.37 10.87
C GLU A 213 -14.57 -26.26 11.00
N GLY A 214 -14.83 -27.14 10.02
CA GLY A 214 -16.04 -27.98 10.00
C GLY A 214 -17.38 -27.22 10.01
N GLY A 215 -17.38 -25.91 9.76
CA GLY A 215 -18.55 -25.02 9.88
C GLY A 215 -18.80 -24.46 11.29
N ALA A 216 -17.96 -24.79 12.28
CA ALA A 216 -17.95 -24.19 13.61
C ALA A 216 -16.88 -23.09 13.70
N ALA A 217 -17.13 -22.06 14.50
CA ALA A 217 -16.09 -21.11 14.90
C ALA A 217 -15.37 -21.63 16.16
N HIS A 218 -14.06 -21.57 16.15
CA HIS A 218 -13.18 -21.95 17.24
C HIS A 218 -12.42 -20.71 17.73
N VAL A 219 -12.15 -20.62 19.05
CA VAL A 219 -11.32 -19.56 19.63
C VAL A 219 -10.42 -20.15 20.72
N MET A 220 -9.13 -19.84 20.66
CA MET A 220 -8.15 -20.21 21.68
C MET A 220 -7.58 -18.93 22.31
N ARG A 221 -7.29 -18.97 23.62
CA ARG A 221 -6.58 -17.89 24.34
C ARG A 221 -5.24 -18.39 24.87
N TRP A 222 -4.20 -17.59 24.70
CA TRP A 222 -2.90 -17.85 25.29
C TRP A 222 -2.91 -17.63 26.80
N SER A 223 -2.42 -18.60 27.59
CA SER A 223 -2.32 -18.49 29.04
C SER A 223 -1.08 -17.71 29.52
N GLY A 224 -0.08 -17.59 28.65
CA GLY A 224 1.32 -17.33 29.01
C GLY A 224 2.25 -18.49 28.64
N SER A 225 1.74 -19.73 28.64
CA SER A 225 2.50 -20.96 28.37
C SER A 225 1.82 -21.97 27.44
N VAL A 226 0.48 -21.97 27.35
CA VAL A 226 -0.32 -22.91 26.54
C VAL A 226 -1.53 -22.21 25.91
N TRP A 227 -2.10 -22.82 24.87
CA TRP A 227 -3.37 -22.39 24.29
C TRP A 227 -4.54 -23.08 24.99
N ASN A 228 -5.39 -22.30 25.64
CA ASN A 228 -6.63 -22.78 26.25
C ASN A 228 -7.80 -22.59 25.28
N ALA A 229 -8.57 -23.65 25.04
CA ALA A 229 -9.79 -23.58 24.25
C ALA A 229 -10.89 -22.82 25.00
N LEU A 230 -11.54 -21.88 24.30
CA LEU A 230 -12.79 -21.27 24.75
C LEU A 230 -13.99 -22.03 24.16
N PRO A 231 -15.20 -21.89 24.73
CA PRO A 231 -16.42 -22.39 24.09
C PRO A 231 -16.58 -21.84 22.67
N SER A 232 -17.25 -22.56 21.78
CA SER A 232 -17.54 -22.03 20.43
C SER A 232 -18.49 -20.84 20.51
N PRO A 233 -18.20 -19.69 19.86
CA PRO A 233 -19.10 -18.54 19.82
C PRO A 233 -20.26 -18.68 18.82
N GLY A 234 -20.22 -19.68 17.92
CA GLY A 234 -21.24 -19.91 16.90
C GLY A 234 -20.76 -20.76 15.72
N SER A 235 -21.61 -20.94 14.71
CA SER A 235 -21.32 -21.64 13.46
C SER A 235 -21.41 -20.70 12.25
N GLY A 236 -20.63 -20.98 11.20
CA GLY A 236 -20.49 -20.09 10.05
C GLY A 236 -19.42 -20.53 9.04
N THR A 237 -19.11 -19.63 8.12
CA THR A 237 -18.06 -19.76 7.09
C THR A 237 -16.89 -18.80 7.31
N HIS A 238 -17.12 -17.66 7.98
CA HIS A 238 -16.08 -16.70 8.34
C HIS A 238 -16.18 -16.31 9.82
N VAL A 239 -15.05 -15.97 10.42
CA VAL A 239 -14.95 -15.39 11.76
C VAL A 239 -14.00 -14.21 11.74
N VAL A 240 -14.35 -13.16 12.48
CA VAL A 240 -13.53 -11.95 12.64
C VAL A 240 -13.49 -11.54 14.11
N LEU A 241 -12.36 -10.97 14.54
CA LEU A 241 -12.03 -10.77 15.96
C LEU A 241 -11.44 -9.37 16.20
N SER A 242 -11.94 -8.64 17.21
CA SER A 242 -11.34 -7.38 17.68
C SER A 242 -11.49 -7.27 19.19
N ALA A 243 -10.34 -7.15 19.88
CA ALA A 243 -10.23 -7.30 21.32
C ALA A 243 -10.93 -8.59 21.79
N SER A 244 -11.73 -8.52 22.87
CA SER A 244 -12.54 -9.63 23.36
C SER A 244 -13.83 -9.89 22.55
N THR A 245 -14.09 -9.19 21.45
CA THR A 245 -15.32 -9.33 20.63
C THR A 245 -15.07 -10.14 19.36
N VAL A 246 -15.91 -11.15 19.12
CA VAL A 246 -15.91 -12.00 17.94
C VAL A 246 -17.23 -11.86 17.18
N ALA A 247 -17.18 -11.90 15.85
CA ALA A 247 -18.36 -12.02 15.00
C ALA A 247 -18.22 -13.23 14.07
N VAL A 248 -19.21 -14.12 14.09
CA VAL A 248 -19.27 -15.34 13.25
C VAL A 248 -20.32 -15.12 12.17
N PHE A 249 -19.94 -15.31 10.91
CA PHE A 249 -20.79 -15.11 9.74
C PHE A 249 -21.21 -16.46 9.15
N GLY A 250 -22.52 -16.70 9.07
CA GLY A 250 -23.11 -17.91 8.50
C GLY A 250 -24.42 -17.58 7.78
N SER A 251 -25.54 -18.13 8.24
CA SER A 251 -26.89 -17.70 7.81
C SER A 251 -27.30 -16.33 8.35
N GLY A 252 -26.57 -15.82 9.34
CA GLY A 252 -26.63 -14.46 9.88
C GLY A 252 -25.27 -14.09 10.46
N ILE A 253 -25.21 -13.05 11.28
CA ILE A 253 -24.00 -12.58 11.97
C ILE A 253 -24.20 -12.69 13.48
N ALA A 254 -23.59 -13.70 14.11
CA ALA A 254 -23.62 -13.88 15.55
C ALA A 254 -22.46 -13.11 16.21
N VAL A 255 -22.77 -12.04 16.95
CA VAL A 255 -21.77 -11.19 17.60
C VAL A 255 -21.71 -11.47 19.10
N ARG A 256 -20.53 -11.83 19.60
CA ARG A 256 -20.30 -12.23 20.99
C ARG A 256 -19.10 -11.50 21.59
N THR A 257 -19.14 -11.22 22.88
CA THR A 257 -17.98 -10.70 23.62
C THR A 257 -17.63 -11.61 24.79
N LEU A 258 -16.34 -11.80 25.05
CA LEU A 258 -15.85 -12.69 26.10
C LEU A 258 -15.91 -11.99 27.47
N SER A 259 -16.60 -12.60 28.43
CA SER A 259 -16.64 -12.14 29.81
C SER A 259 -15.32 -12.41 30.55
N ALA A 260 -15.18 -11.82 31.74
CA ALA A 260 -14.07 -12.14 32.64
C ALA A 260 -14.08 -13.57 33.20
N THR A 261 -15.17 -14.33 32.98
CA THR A 261 -15.33 -15.74 33.38
C THR A 261 -15.38 -16.67 32.17
N ASP A 262 -14.73 -16.28 31.06
CA ASP A 262 -14.57 -17.07 29.83
C ASP A 262 -15.89 -17.51 29.15
N THR A 263 -16.98 -16.79 29.41
CA THR A 263 -18.30 -17.04 28.79
C THR A 263 -18.63 -16.01 27.72
N TRP A 264 -19.15 -16.47 26.58
CA TRP A 264 -19.61 -15.60 25.51
C TRP A 264 -20.94 -14.94 25.85
N GLN A 265 -20.95 -13.60 25.90
CA GLN A 265 -22.15 -12.78 26.07
C GLN A 265 -22.64 -12.29 24.70
N VAL A 266 -23.96 -12.25 24.50
CA VAL A 266 -24.58 -11.77 23.25
C VAL A 266 -24.43 -10.25 23.14
N VAL A 267 -23.77 -9.78 22.09
CA VAL A 267 -23.73 -8.35 21.71
C VAL A 267 -24.80 -8.06 20.65
N GLY A 268 -25.15 -9.06 19.84
CA GLY A 268 -26.26 -9.00 18.90
C GLY A 268 -26.25 -10.17 17.94
N ASP A 269 -27.39 -10.37 17.27
CA ASP A 269 -27.54 -11.30 16.15
C ASP A 269 -28.16 -10.52 14.99
N LEU A 270 -27.41 -10.37 13.90
CA LEU A 270 -27.80 -9.55 12.74
C LEU A 270 -28.15 -10.43 11.54
N GLY A 271 -29.16 -10.02 10.76
CA GLY A 271 -29.48 -10.65 9.48
C GLY A 271 -28.59 -10.16 8.34
N LEU A 272 -28.28 -11.06 7.39
CA LEU A 272 -27.70 -10.70 6.09
C LEU A 272 -28.82 -10.30 5.11
N GLY A 273 -28.62 -9.27 4.29
CA GLY A 273 -29.57 -8.82 3.27
C GLY A 273 -29.44 -9.54 1.92
N GLY A 274 -28.41 -10.37 1.77
CA GLY A 274 -28.07 -11.10 0.55
C GLY A 274 -26.99 -12.15 0.80
N ALA A 275 -26.40 -12.69 -0.26
CA ALA A 275 -25.27 -13.61 -0.15
C ALA A 275 -24.00 -12.86 0.26
N LEU A 276 -23.27 -13.36 1.26
CA LEU A 276 -21.96 -12.84 1.66
C LEU A 276 -20.94 -12.98 0.52
N VAL A 277 -20.14 -11.95 0.27
CA VAL A 277 -19.10 -11.93 -0.77
C VAL A 277 -17.76 -11.48 -0.19
N GLY A 278 -16.74 -12.33 -0.34
CA GLY A 278 -15.41 -12.07 0.21
C GLY A 278 -15.37 -12.10 1.73
N GLU A 279 -14.21 -11.75 2.29
CA GLU A 279 -14.01 -11.69 3.74
C GLU A 279 -14.72 -10.46 4.35
N PRO A 280 -15.50 -10.63 5.45
CA PRO A 280 -15.99 -9.53 6.26
C PRO A 280 -14.89 -8.91 7.13
N ALA A 281 -15.20 -7.83 7.85
CA ALA A 281 -14.27 -7.16 8.76
C ALA A 281 -14.95 -6.74 10.08
N ILE A 282 -14.14 -6.53 11.12
CA ILE A 282 -14.55 -5.95 12.41
C ILE A 282 -13.51 -4.92 12.87
N ALA A 283 -13.99 -3.87 13.53
CA ALA A 283 -13.20 -2.85 14.19
C ALA A 283 -13.64 -2.69 15.65
N ALA A 284 -12.80 -2.07 16.48
CA ALA A 284 -13.13 -1.76 17.87
C ALA A 284 -14.38 -0.85 17.98
N GLY A 285 -15.15 -0.99 19.07
CA GLY A 285 -16.45 -0.31 19.23
C GLY A 285 -17.58 -1.19 19.78
N PRO A 286 -17.83 -2.40 19.24
CA PRO A 286 -17.40 -2.88 17.91
C PRO A 286 -18.13 -2.19 16.75
N ALA A 287 -17.54 -2.28 15.55
CA ALA A 287 -18.23 -2.08 14.28
C ALA A 287 -17.92 -3.24 13.34
N ILE A 288 -18.90 -3.68 12.56
CA ILE A 288 -18.80 -4.86 11.69
C ILE A 288 -19.15 -4.45 10.26
N GLY A 289 -18.38 -4.91 9.29
CA GLY A 289 -18.62 -4.66 7.86
C GLY A 289 -18.56 -5.94 7.03
N TRP A 290 -19.34 -5.97 5.96
CA TRP A 290 -19.33 -7.05 4.97
C TRP A 290 -19.75 -6.53 3.59
N ILE A 291 -19.46 -7.29 2.54
CA ILE A 291 -20.09 -7.09 1.23
C ILE A 291 -21.18 -8.15 1.09
N GLU A 292 -22.39 -7.71 0.76
CA GLU A 292 -23.49 -8.60 0.37
C GLU A 292 -23.88 -8.39 -1.09
N ARG A 293 -24.36 -9.46 -1.74
CA ARG A 293 -24.88 -9.46 -3.10
C ARG A 293 -26.35 -9.90 -3.09
N THR A 294 -27.20 -9.10 -3.73
CA THR A 294 -28.64 -9.37 -3.84
C THR A 294 -29.05 -9.20 -5.30
N GLY A 295 -29.23 -10.33 -5.99
CA GLY A 295 -29.32 -10.33 -7.45
C GLY A 295 -27.95 -10.09 -8.09
N GLY A 296 -27.89 -9.16 -9.05
CA GLY A 296 -26.63 -8.73 -9.69
C GLY A 296 -25.85 -7.69 -8.89
N ASP A 297 -26.54 -6.92 -8.04
CA ASP A 297 -25.96 -5.79 -7.31
C ASP A 297 -25.20 -6.24 -6.07
N ALA A 298 -24.11 -5.54 -5.74
CA ALA A 298 -23.36 -5.73 -4.50
C ALA A 298 -23.25 -4.41 -3.71
N GLN A 299 -23.22 -4.52 -2.38
CA GLN A 299 -23.09 -3.36 -1.50
C GLN A 299 -22.21 -3.67 -0.29
N ILE A 300 -21.39 -2.71 0.11
CA ILE A 300 -20.77 -2.70 1.45
C ILE A 300 -21.85 -2.33 2.46
N ARG A 301 -22.06 -3.21 3.43
CA ARG A 301 -22.84 -2.96 4.63
C ARG A 301 -21.88 -2.76 5.79
N VAL A 302 -22.18 -1.79 6.65
CA VAL A 302 -21.48 -1.60 7.92
C VAL A 302 -22.50 -1.32 9.01
N HIS A 303 -22.40 -2.04 10.11
CA HIS A 303 -23.23 -1.86 11.29
C HIS A 303 -22.32 -1.53 12.48
N ARG A 304 -22.65 -0.49 13.23
CA ARG A 304 -21.88 -0.02 14.41
C ARG A 304 -22.66 -0.29 15.68
N HIS A 305 -22.02 -0.89 16.68
CA HIS A 305 -22.57 -0.97 18.02
C HIS A 305 -22.18 0.27 18.84
N ALA A 306 -23.15 0.85 19.55
CA ALA A 306 -22.92 1.89 20.55
C ALA A 306 -24.07 1.88 21.57
N ALA A 307 -23.77 2.07 22.86
CA ALA A 307 -24.76 2.14 23.93
C ALA A 307 -25.83 1.02 23.92
N GLY A 308 -25.41 -0.23 23.65
CA GLY A 308 -26.31 -1.39 23.60
C GLY A 308 -27.14 -1.53 22.32
N THR A 309 -26.95 -0.66 21.33
CA THR A 309 -27.75 -0.60 20.10
C THR A 309 -26.87 -0.76 18.86
N TRP A 310 -27.37 -1.48 17.84
CA TRP A 310 -26.75 -1.57 16.52
C TRP A 310 -27.37 -0.58 15.54
N THR A 311 -26.56 0.32 15.01
CA THR A 311 -26.95 1.30 13.99
C THR A 311 -26.36 0.91 12.64
N ALA A 312 -27.20 0.82 11.61
CA ALA A 312 -26.75 0.63 10.24
C ALA A 312 -26.19 1.93 9.65
N MET A 313 -25.03 1.84 8.99
CA MET A 313 -24.49 2.91 8.14
C MET A 313 -25.20 2.90 6.78
N THR A 314 -25.15 4.02 6.06
CA THR A 314 -25.57 4.07 4.65
C THR A 314 -24.76 3.04 3.83
N PRO A 315 -25.41 2.14 3.06
CA PRO A 315 -24.69 1.20 2.20
C PRO A 315 -23.88 1.90 1.11
N ILE A 316 -22.74 1.31 0.74
CA ILE A 316 -21.92 1.77 -0.40
C ILE A 316 -22.15 0.79 -1.56
N ALA A 317 -22.72 1.26 -2.66
CA ALA A 317 -22.97 0.42 -3.83
C ALA A 317 -21.67 0.10 -4.58
N LEU A 318 -21.57 -1.11 -5.13
CA LEU A 318 -20.39 -1.65 -5.79
C LEU A 318 -20.75 -2.34 -7.12
N ASP A 319 -19.98 -2.06 -8.17
CA ASP A 319 -19.93 -2.92 -9.35
C ASP A 319 -18.86 -4.00 -9.14
N LEU A 320 -19.20 -5.25 -9.46
CA LEU A 320 -18.29 -6.40 -9.34
C LEU A 320 -17.51 -6.66 -10.64
N PRO A 321 -16.23 -7.07 -10.56
CA PRO A 321 -15.49 -7.56 -11.73
C PRO A 321 -16.09 -8.89 -12.24
N PRO A 322 -16.12 -9.15 -13.57
CA PRO A 322 -16.74 -10.36 -14.13
C PRO A 322 -16.19 -11.70 -13.64
N ALA A 323 -14.96 -11.73 -13.10
CA ALA A 323 -14.25 -12.94 -12.68
C ALA A 323 -13.63 -12.81 -11.28
N GLY A 324 -14.17 -11.95 -10.41
CA GLY A 324 -13.59 -11.71 -9.08
C GLY A 324 -14.59 -11.28 -8.01
N VAL A 325 -14.06 -10.93 -6.85
CA VAL A 325 -14.80 -10.35 -5.74
C VAL A 325 -14.17 -9.03 -5.33
N ASN A 326 -15.01 -8.04 -5.06
CA ASN A 326 -14.60 -6.85 -4.32
C ASN A 326 -14.32 -7.24 -2.87
N ARG A 327 -13.46 -6.48 -2.21
CA ARG A 327 -12.92 -6.71 -0.87
C ARG A 327 -13.06 -5.43 -0.07
N MET A 328 -13.27 -5.57 1.23
CA MET A 328 -13.28 -4.43 2.15
C MET A 328 -12.35 -4.66 3.35
N SER A 329 -12.10 -3.57 4.06
CA SER A 329 -11.47 -3.53 5.38
C SER A 329 -12.09 -2.38 6.20
N LEU A 330 -12.12 -2.51 7.52
CA LEU A 330 -12.80 -1.59 8.43
C LEU A 330 -11.90 -1.30 9.64
N ALA A 331 -11.79 -0.03 10.04
CA ALA A 331 -11.05 0.38 11.23
C ALA A 331 -11.78 1.47 12.00
N ALA A 332 -11.50 1.57 13.30
CA ALA A 332 -12.08 2.54 14.21
C ALA A 332 -11.03 3.05 15.20
N SER A 333 -11.13 4.32 15.59
CA SER A 333 -10.34 4.94 16.64
C SER A 333 -11.21 5.93 17.39
N GLY A 334 -11.45 5.68 18.69
CA GLY A 334 -12.40 6.43 19.50
C GLY A 334 -13.82 6.45 18.88
N SER A 335 -14.31 7.64 18.56
CA SER A 335 -15.60 7.82 17.88
C SER A 335 -15.53 7.66 16.36
N GLN A 336 -14.35 7.76 15.74
CA GLN A 336 -14.18 7.73 14.29
C GLN A 336 -14.20 6.29 13.74
N LEU A 337 -14.89 6.10 12.62
CA LEU A 337 -14.93 4.87 11.84
C LEU A 337 -14.45 5.17 10.41
N ALA A 338 -13.71 4.25 9.80
CA ALA A 338 -13.24 4.36 8.42
C ALA A 338 -13.32 2.99 7.71
N VAL A 339 -13.60 3.02 6.42
CA VAL A 339 -13.72 1.85 5.54
C VAL A 339 -12.82 2.05 4.32
N ALA A 340 -12.17 0.98 3.86
CA ALA A 340 -11.51 0.91 2.57
C ALA A 340 -12.01 -0.28 1.77
N TRP A 341 -12.05 -0.16 0.44
CA TRP A 341 -12.48 -1.22 -0.46
C TRP A 341 -11.77 -1.18 -1.80
N ASP A 342 -11.74 -2.32 -2.51
CA ASP A 342 -11.47 -2.33 -3.95
C ASP A 342 -12.79 -2.40 -4.74
N GLU A 343 -12.83 -1.74 -5.90
CA GLU A 343 -13.98 -1.76 -6.83
C GLU A 343 -13.50 -1.76 -8.28
N HIS A 344 -14.27 -2.39 -9.17
CA HIS A 344 -13.88 -2.54 -10.57
C HIS A 344 -14.56 -1.51 -11.48
N GLY A 345 -13.76 -0.73 -12.23
CA GLY A 345 -14.21 0.33 -13.14
C GLY A 345 -13.60 0.26 -14.55
N GLY A 346 -13.22 -0.94 -15.00
CA GLY A 346 -12.33 -1.17 -16.16
C GLY A 346 -10.95 -1.62 -15.70
N SER A 347 -10.37 -0.89 -14.74
CA SER A 347 -9.35 -1.38 -13.80
C SER A 347 -9.92 -1.44 -12.38
N SER A 348 -9.32 -2.25 -11.51
CA SER A 348 -9.65 -2.30 -10.08
C SER A 348 -8.95 -1.16 -9.34
N ASN A 349 -9.69 -0.49 -8.46
CA ASN A 349 -9.25 0.72 -7.79
C ASN A 349 -9.51 0.63 -6.28
N VAL A 350 -8.54 1.07 -5.48
CA VAL A 350 -8.70 1.16 -4.01
C VAL A 350 -9.22 2.54 -3.62
N ILE A 351 -10.24 2.55 -2.77
CA ILE A 351 -10.89 3.76 -2.24
C ILE A 351 -11.00 3.62 -0.72
N ALA A 352 -10.99 4.76 -0.01
CA ALA A 352 -11.37 4.80 1.40
C ALA A 352 -12.29 5.98 1.74
N ALA A 353 -13.07 5.84 2.81
CA ALA A 353 -14.00 6.83 3.33
C ALA A 353 -14.05 6.80 4.87
N ILE A 354 -14.40 7.94 5.47
CA ILE A 354 -14.66 8.08 6.90
C ILE A 354 -16.16 8.26 7.17
N ALA A 355 -16.62 7.77 8.31
CA ALA A 355 -17.98 7.99 8.76
C ALA A 355 -18.21 9.45 9.17
N ASN A 356 -19.36 10.00 8.76
CA ASN A 356 -19.89 11.29 9.18
C ASN A 356 -21.38 11.09 9.55
N GLY A 357 -21.66 10.97 10.85
CA GLY A 357 -22.91 10.39 11.34
C GLY A 357 -23.03 8.92 10.91
N THR A 358 -24.13 8.58 10.24
CA THR A 358 -24.34 7.27 9.58
C THR A 358 -23.92 7.24 8.10
N SER A 359 -23.56 8.39 7.52
CA SER A 359 -23.14 8.54 6.13
C SER A 359 -21.63 8.41 5.96
N TRP A 360 -21.16 8.29 4.71
CA TRP A 360 -19.74 8.22 4.39
C TRP A 360 -19.24 9.49 3.68
N SER A 361 -18.06 9.95 4.05
CA SER A 361 -17.30 11.02 3.38
C SER A 361 -16.02 10.42 2.80
N ARG A 362 -15.90 10.40 1.46
CA ARG A 362 -14.73 9.81 0.77
C ARG A 362 -13.46 10.62 1.05
N LEU A 363 -12.34 9.93 1.21
CA LEU A 363 -11.03 10.55 1.34
C LEU A 363 -10.36 10.70 -0.03
N GLY A 364 -10.51 11.87 -0.66
CA GLY A 364 -9.76 12.26 -1.86
C GLY A 364 -10.06 11.45 -3.13
N ARG A 365 -9.01 11.22 -3.93
CA ARG A 365 -8.99 10.41 -5.17
C ARG A 365 -8.82 8.91 -4.84
N PRO A 366 -8.99 7.97 -5.80
CA PRO A 366 -8.57 6.59 -5.60
C PRO A 366 -7.05 6.51 -5.38
N LEU A 367 -6.59 5.45 -4.73
CA LEU A 367 -5.19 5.29 -4.30
C LEU A 367 -4.24 4.76 -5.39
N ASP A 368 -4.70 4.64 -6.64
CA ASP A 368 -3.93 4.12 -7.76
C ASP A 368 -2.64 4.91 -8.03
N VAL A 369 -1.58 4.17 -8.36
CA VAL A 369 -0.25 4.63 -8.77
C VAL A 369 -0.05 4.39 -10.28
N ASP A 370 -0.44 3.21 -10.78
CA ASP A 370 -0.48 2.83 -12.19
C ASP A 370 -1.94 2.66 -12.64
N VAL A 371 -2.46 3.67 -13.35
CA VAL A 371 -3.82 3.70 -13.93
C VAL A 371 -4.11 2.50 -14.87
N ALA A 372 -3.06 1.88 -15.44
CA ALA A 372 -3.20 0.72 -16.31
C ALA A 372 -3.11 -0.63 -15.56
N GLY A 373 -2.91 -0.60 -14.24
CA GLY A 373 -2.88 -1.74 -13.34
C GLY A 373 -4.14 -1.91 -12.50
N ASP A 374 -4.21 -3.02 -11.75
CA ASP A 374 -5.26 -3.27 -10.75
C ASP A 374 -4.73 -2.97 -9.35
N ALA A 375 -5.31 -1.97 -8.68
CA ALA A 375 -5.18 -1.77 -7.23
C ALA A 375 -6.27 -2.59 -6.51
N THR A 376 -5.85 -3.48 -5.61
CA THR A 376 -6.72 -4.47 -4.95
C THR A 376 -6.34 -4.70 -3.48
N ALA A 377 -7.25 -5.35 -2.75
CA ALA A 377 -7.08 -5.86 -1.40
C ALA A 377 -6.55 -4.80 -0.41
N PRO A 378 -7.35 -3.78 -0.06
CA PRO A 378 -6.97 -2.85 0.99
C PRO A 378 -7.07 -3.46 2.39
N ALA A 379 -6.18 -3.02 3.26
CA ALA A 379 -6.29 -3.07 4.71
C ALA A 379 -6.21 -1.64 5.25
N ILE A 380 -7.15 -1.24 6.10
CA ILE A 380 -7.21 0.10 6.71
C ILE A 380 -6.94 0.02 8.21
N ALA A 381 -6.25 1.03 8.73
CA ALA A 381 -6.12 1.33 10.15
C ALA A 381 -6.33 2.84 10.37
N ILE A 382 -6.47 3.28 11.62
CA ILE A 382 -6.60 4.71 11.97
C ILE A 382 -5.58 5.03 13.06
N ASP A 383 -4.81 6.12 12.88
CA ASP A 383 -3.81 6.56 13.85
C ASP A 383 -4.43 7.24 15.09
N SER A 384 -3.60 7.54 16.10
CA SER A 384 -4.01 8.23 17.33
C SER A 384 -4.64 9.62 17.08
N SER A 385 -4.32 10.23 15.93
CA SER A 385 -4.84 11.52 15.47
C SER A 385 -6.11 11.38 14.61
N ALA A 386 -6.77 10.21 14.66
CA ALA A 386 -7.95 9.84 13.88
C ALA A 386 -7.77 9.86 12.35
N ARG A 387 -6.53 9.81 11.83
CA ARG A 387 -6.24 9.80 10.39
C ARG A 387 -6.08 8.37 9.87
N PRO A 388 -6.78 7.98 8.79
CA PRO A 388 -6.58 6.66 8.21
C PRO A 388 -5.20 6.43 7.58
N VAL A 389 -4.77 5.17 7.65
CA VAL A 389 -3.66 4.58 6.91
C VAL A 389 -4.21 3.39 6.14
N VAL A 390 -3.92 3.29 4.85
CA VAL A 390 -4.37 2.19 3.99
C VAL A 390 -3.14 1.54 3.36
N ALA A 391 -2.98 0.24 3.56
CA ALA A 391 -2.08 -0.61 2.79
C ALA A 391 -2.88 -1.37 1.73
N TRP A 392 -2.33 -1.56 0.53
CA TRP A 392 -2.97 -2.33 -0.53
C TRP A 392 -1.94 -3.01 -1.42
N ARG A 393 -2.41 -3.77 -2.40
CA ARG A 393 -1.61 -4.43 -3.41
C ARG A 393 -1.92 -3.87 -4.79
N GLU A 394 -0.90 -3.62 -5.61
CA GLU A 394 -1.08 -3.01 -6.92
C GLU A 394 -0.14 -3.59 -7.99
N ARG A 395 -0.67 -3.76 -9.21
CA ARG A 395 0.08 -4.17 -10.41
C ARG A 395 0.73 -2.95 -11.08
N ILE A 396 1.93 -2.57 -10.66
CA ILE A 396 2.64 -1.36 -11.14
C ILE A 396 3.72 -1.75 -12.16
N GLU A 397 3.61 -1.23 -13.39
CA GLU A 397 4.44 -1.57 -14.55
C GLU A 397 4.53 -3.09 -14.82
N GLY A 398 3.44 -3.83 -14.56
CA GLY A 398 3.39 -5.27 -14.75
C GLY A 398 3.99 -6.10 -13.60
N SER A 399 4.61 -5.47 -12.60
CA SER A 399 5.05 -6.12 -11.36
C SER A 399 4.01 -5.96 -10.26
N ASP A 400 3.75 -7.02 -9.47
CA ASP A 400 2.89 -6.91 -8.28
C ASP A 400 3.66 -6.35 -7.09
N ARG A 401 3.07 -5.37 -6.41
CA ARG A 401 3.72 -4.62 -5.33
C ARG A 401 2.80 -4.42 -4.15
N GLY A 402 3.40 -4.32 -2.97
CA GLY A 402 2.74 -3.74 -1.79
C GLY A 402 2.91 -2.23 -1.77
N VAL A 403 1.83 -1.49 -1.54
CA VAL A 403 1.82 -0.01 -1.42
C VAL A 403 1.09 0.37 -0.13
N ILE A 404 1.36 1.57 0.39
CA ILE A 404 0.74 2.08 1.62
C ILE A 404 0.73 3.61 1.62
N ALA A 405 -0.38 4.21 2.09
CA ALA A 405 -0.57 5.65 2.17
C ALA A 405 -1.26 6.06 3.48
N ARG A 406 -1.05 7.32 3.89
CA ARG A 406 -1.66 7.96 5.06
C ARG A 406 -2.43 9.19 4.64
N TRP A 407 -3.59 9.39 5.25
CA TRP A 407 -4.35 10.62 5.09
C TRP A 407 -3.70 11.73 5.94
N SER A 408 -3.38 12.88 5.35
CA SER A 408 -2.82 14.03 6.07
C SER A 408 -3.87 14.79 6.89
N GLY A 409 -5.15 14.62 6.55
CA GLY A 409 -6.25 15.52 6.89
C GLY A 409 -6.92 16.12 5.64
N SER A 410 -6.18 16.28 4.54
CA SER A 410 -6.66 16.89 3.29
C SER A 410 -6.23 16.18 1.99
N ALA A 411 -5.18 15.35 2.05
CA ALA A 411 -4.65 14.59 0.91
C ALA A 411 -4.06 13.26 1.40
N TRP A 412 -3.88 12.30 0.49
CA TRP A 412 -3.08 11.11 0.77
C TRP A 412 -1.60 11.38 0.51
N THR A 413 -0.71 10.78 1.32
CA THR A 413 0.73 10.71 1.07
C THR A 413 1.21 9.26 1.18
N ILE A 414 2.12 8.85 0.30
CA ILE A 414 2.73 7.50 0.35
C ILE A 414 3.58 7.36 1.62
N VAL A 415 3.41 6.25 2.34
CA VAL A 415 4.13 5.98 3.58
C VAL A 415 5.38 5.15 3.29
N GLY A 416 6.43 5.82 2.83
CA GLY A 416 7.77 5.23 2.67
C GLY A 416 8.32 5.27 1.25
N GLY A 417 9.62 5.01 1.13
CA GLY A 417 10.34 5.03 -0.14
C GLY A 417 10.27 3.68 -0.88
N PRO A 418 11.39 3.00 -1.16
CA PRO A 418 11.40 1.77 -1.93
C PRO A 418 10.50 0.67 -1.33
N GLN A 419 9.76 -0.01 -2.20
CA GLN A 419 8.69 -0.99 -1.92
C GLN A 419 8.85 -1.77 -0.61
N TRP A 420 7.81 -1.80 0.24
CA TRP A 420 7.84 -2.57 1.50
C TRP A 420 7.93 -4.09 1.28
N HIS A 421 7.55 -4.56 0.09
CA HIS A 421 7.72 -5.91 -0.39
C HIS A 421 8.95 -6.01 -1.32
N GLY A 422 9.80 -7.01 -1.14
CA GLY A 422 11.07 -7.15 -1.90
C GLY A 422 11.08 -8.24 -2.97
N SER A 423 9.98 -9.00 -3.10
CA SER A 423 9.86 -10.11 -4.05
C SER A 423 9.00 -9.74 -5.25
N THR A 424 9.31 -10.30 -6.42
CA THR A 424 8.52 -10.20 -7.65
C THR A 424 7.25 -11.04 -7.64
N ALA A 425 7.10 -11.95 -6.66
CA ALA A 425 5.87 -12.70 -6.46
C ALA A 425 4.76 -11.81 -5.89
N MET A 426 3.55 -11.95 -6.43
CA MET A 426 2.36 -11.25 -5.95
C MET A 426 2.15 -11.51 -4.45
N PRO A 427 2.10 -10.47 -3.59
CA PRO A 427 1.72 -10.67 -2.20
C PRO A 427 0.23 -11.03 -2.08
N SER A 428 -0.13 -11.63 -0.95
CA SER A 428 -1.50 -11.84 -0.50
C SER A 428 -2.26 -10.51 -0.33
N ARG A 429 -3.44 -10.56 0.29
CA ARG A 429 -3.99 -9.35 0.91
C ARG A 429 -2.99 -8.91 2.00
N PRO A 430 -2.70 -7.61 2.18
CA PRO A 430 -2.02 -7.13 3.37
C PRO A 430 -2.95 -7.28 4.58
N SER A 431 -2.36 -7.53 5.75
CA SER A 431 -2.93 -7.17 7.05
C SER A 431 -2.17 -5.96 7.60
N LEU A 432 -2.85 -5.07 8.31
CA LEU A 432 -2.29 -3.80 8.76
C LEU A 432 -2.58 -3.58 10.23
N ALA A 433 -1.54 -3.35 11.02
CA ALA A 433 -1.61 -2.87 12.38
C ALA A 433 -0.79 -1.59 12.54
N LEU A 434 -1.05 -0.82 13.60
CA LEU A 434 -0.24 0.33 13.99
C LEU A 434 0.31 0.10 15.40
N TYR A 435 1.55 0.48 15.65
CA TYR A 435 2.11 0.66 16.99
C TYR A 435 2.80 2.01 17.05
N ALA A 436 2.52 2.80 18.09
CA ALA A 436 3.03 4.18 18.19
C ALA A 436 2.77 5.03 16.93
N ASP A 437 1.66 4.79 16.21
CA ASP A 437 1.33 5.33 14.88
C ASP A 437 2.32 4.98 13.73
N ALA A 438 3.22 4.02 13.92
CA ALA A 438 4.03 3.43 12.84
C ALA A 438 3.30 2.20 12.29
N PRO A 439 3.06 2.10 10.96
CA PRO A 439 2.43 0.93 10.39
C PRO A 439 3.35 -0.29 10.36
N ILE A 440 2.73 -1.43 10.62
CA ILE A 440 3.29 -2.77 10.51
C ILE A 440 2.37 -3.51 9.55
N VAL A 441 2.93 -4.05 8.47
CA VAL A 441 2.20 -4.75 7.41
C VAL A 441 2.60 -6.22 7.39
N GLY A 442 1.61 -7.12 7.40
CA GLY A 442 1.80 -8.55 7.21
C GLY A 442 1.31 -8.99 5.83
N SER A 443 2.01 -9.91 5.18
CA SER A 443 1.56 -10.55 3.93
C SER A 443 2.22 -11.91 3.73
N THR A 444 1.70 -12.73 2.83
CA THR A 444 2.40 -13.92 2.31
C THR A 444 2.75 -13.73 0.84
N ALA A 445 3.92 -14.21 0.42
CA ALA A 445 4.38 -14.18 -0.96
C ALA A 445 5.47 -15.22 -1.18
N ALA A 446 5.49 -15.85 -2.36
CA ALA A 446 6.41 -16.94 -2.69
C ALA A 446 6.46 -18.04 -1.59
N ASN A 447 5.29 -18.42 -1.08
CA ASN A 447 5.07 -19.40 0.00
C ASN A 447 5.69 -19.05 1.36
N ALA A 448 6.23 -17.83 1.54
CA ALA A 448 6.75 -17.34 2.81
C ALA A 448 5.84 -16.25 3.41
N MET A 449 5.85 -16.16 4.74
CA MET A 449 5.23 -15.06 5.49
C MET A 449 6.22 -13.90 5.61
N HIS A 450 5.73 -12.67 5.52
CA HIS A 450 6.52 -11.45 5.56
C HIS A 450 5.88 -10.44 6.52
N VAL A 451 6.71 -9.75 7.31
CA VAL A 451 6.31 -8.57 8.09
C VAL A 451 7.25 -7.42 7.77
N ALA A 452 6.69 -6.26 7.45
CA ALA A 452 7.42 -5.02 7.21
C ALA A 452 6.99 -3.95 8.22
N ARG A 453 7.98 -3.33 8.89
CA ARG A 453 7.79 -2.37 9.99
C ARG A 453 8.36 -1.01 9.59
N PHE A 454 7.54 0.03 9.64
CA PHE A 454 7.88 1.36 9.12
C PHE A 454 8.66 2.22 10.13
N ASN A 455 9.71 2.90 9.68
CA ASN A 455 10.61 3.66 10.56
C ASN A 455 10.46 5.19 10.50
N GLY A 456 10.23 5.80 9.33
CA GLY A 456 10.48 7.23 9.15
C GLY A 456 9.84 7.85 7.93
N PRO A 457 9.60 9.17 7.96
CA PRO A 457 8.46 9.81 7.31
C PRO A 457 8.42 9.64 5.79
N ALA A 458 7.22 9.86 5.23
CA ALA A 458 6.98 9.89 3.78
C ALA A 458 8.07 10.67 3.04
N VAL A 459 8.62 10.05 1.99
CA VAL A 459 9.63 10.66 1.11
C VAL A 459 8.94 11.74 0.28
N ALA A 460 8.86 12.96 0.84
CA ALA A 460 8.03 14.06 0.32
C ALA A 460 8.36 14.47 -1.13
N ALA A 461 9.60 14.24 -1.53
CA ALA A 461 10.00 14.02 -2.91
C ALA A 461 11.18 13.04 -2.89
N VAL A 462 11.34 12.21 -3.92
CA VAL A 462 12.61 11.50 -4.12
C VAL A 462 13.66 12.55 -4.46
N GLY A 463 14.88 12.40 -3.92
CA GLY A 463 16.06 13.17 -4.35
C GLY A 463 16.51 12.77 -5.77
N PHE A 464 15.61 12.89 -6.75
CA PHE A 464 15.83 12.48 -8.13
C PHE A 464 16.75 13.50 -8.83
N ALA A 465 18.06 13.33 -8.67
CA ALA A 465 19.04 14.05 -9.45
C ALA A 465 18.92 13.61 -10.92
N ARG A 466 18.46 14.52 -11.79
CA ARG A 466 18.37 14.26 -13.24
C ARG A 466 19.76 13.92 -13.79
N ALA A 467 19.94 12.69 -14.26
CA ALA A 467 21.15 12.28 -14.95
C ALA A 467 21.34 13.10 -16.24
N SER A 468 22.59 13.24 -16.69
CA SER A 468 22.90 13.91 -17.96
C SER A 468 22.18 13.26 -19.13
N ILE A 469 21.69 14.07 -20.07
CA ILE A 469 21.09 13.58 -21.32
C ILE A 469 22.17 13.25 -22.38
N ALA A 470 23.44 13.56 -22.14
CA ALA A 470 24.53 13.36 -23.09
C ALA A 470 24.62 11.90 -23.57
N GLY A 471 24.74 11.71 -24.88
CA GLY A 471 24.65 10.41 -25.55
C GLY A 471 23.29 10.19 -26.22
N CYS A 472 22.19 10.57 -25.55
CA CYS A 472 20.85 10.62 -26.15
C CYS A 472 20.64 11.96 -26.88
N SER A 473 20.54 11.93 -28.21
CA SER A 473 20.35 13.15 -28.99
C SER A 473 19.51 12.90 -30.25
N PHE A 474 18.77 13.94 -30.68
CA PHE A 474 17.88 13.83 -31.83
C PHE A 474 17.95 15.04 -32.75
N ASN A 475 18.55 14.87 -33.94
CA ASN A 475 18.59 15.90 -34.97
C ASN A 475 17.33 15.85 -35.85
N ALA A 476 16.40 16.79 -35.66
CA ALA A 476 15.17 16.86 -36.45
C ALA A 476 15.39 17.05 -37.97
N ALA A 477 16.51 17.66 -38.38
CA ALA A 477 16.84 17.90 -39.78
C ALA A 477 17.52 16.70 -40.46
N SER A 478 18.07 15.76 -39.67
CA SER A 478 18.67 14.52 -40.15
C SER A 478 18.38 13.39 -39.14
N PRO A 479 17.11 12.97 -39.01
CA PRO A 479 16.66 12.03 -37.98
C PRO A 479 17.23 10.63 -38.25
N THR A 480 17.72 9.98 -37.20
CA THR A 480 18.42 8.69 -37.33
C THR A 480 17.48 7.59 -37.85
N PRO A 481 17.89 6.73 -38.81
CA PRO A 481 17.00 5.72 -39.40
C PRO A 481 16.45 4.67 -38.43
N THR A 482 17.09 4.45 -37.27
CA THR A 482 16.61 3.52 -36.24
C THR A 482 16.65 4.13 -34.84
N LEU A 483 15.87 3.57 -33.92
CA LEU A 483 15.67 4.11 -32.58
C LEU A 483 16.90 3.94 -31.70
N LEU A 484 17.51 2.75 -31.66
CA LEU A 484 18.69 2.51 -30.81
C LEU A 484 19.88 3.41 -31.23
N ALA A 485 20.00 3.70 -32.52
CA ALA A 485 21.04 4.59 -33.05
C ALA A 485 20.86 6.09 -32.69
N THR A 486 19.80 6.47 -31.96
CA THR A 486 19.67 7.80 -31.33
C THR A 486 20.44 7.94 -30.01
N GLY A 487 20.91 6.83 -29.44
CA GLY A 487 21.48 6.77 -28.08
C GLY A 487 20.44 6.93 -26.96
N CYS A 488 19.18 7.25 -27.28
CA CYS A 488 18.10 7.42 -26.31
C CYS A 488 17.48 6.11 -25.81
N PHE A 489 17.81 4.99 -26.45
CA PHE A 489 17.44 3.64 -26.04
C PHE A 489 18.60 2.67 -26.26
N THR A 490 18.82 1.77 -25.30
CA THR A 490 19.74 0.62 -25.39
C THR A 490 19.04 -0.60 -24.79
N PRO A 491 18.14 -1.21 -25.56
CA PRO A 491 16.76 -1.60 -25.18
C PRO A 491 16.02 -0.77 -24.10
N ALA A 492 16.63 -0.50 -22.94
CA ALA A 492 16.08 0.39 -21.92
C ALA A 492 16.20 1.87 -22.32
N PRO A 493 15.34 2.78 -21.79
CA PRO A 493 15.51 4.22 -21.98
C PRO A 493 16.83 4.74 -21.40
N HIS A 494 17.41 5.76 -22.02
CA HIS A 494 18.63 6.43 -21.53
C HIS A 494 18.41 7.06 -20.14
N PRO A 495 19.35 6.97 -19.17
CA PRO A 495 19.14 7.44 -17.79
C PRO A 495 18.73 8.91 -17.63
N GLY A 496 19.13 9.80 -18.55
CA GLY A 496 18.71 11.21 -18.57
C GLY A 496 17.25 11.45 -19.01
N LEU A 497 16.55 10.43 -19.50
CA LEU A 497 15.12 10.48 -19.83
C LEU A 497 14.28 10.26 -18.57
N VAL A 498 13.73 11.34 -18.01
CA VAL A 498 12.93 11.27 -16.76
C VAL A 498 11.54 10.71 -17.07
N PRO A 499 11.12 9.60 -16.45
CA PRO A 499 9.81 9.01 -16.69
C PRO A 499 8.69 9.83 -16.04
N TYR A 500 7.49 9.78 -16.63
CA TYR A 500 6.27 10.37 -16.07
C TYR A 500 5.02 9.69 -16.63
N ASP A 501 3.87 9.89 -15.98
CA ASP A 501 2.57 9.51 -16.51
C ASP A 501 1.49 10.59 -16.27
N ILE A 502 0.30 10.44 -16.85
CA ILE A 502 -0.80 11.42 -16.78
C ILE A 502 -2.09 10.82 -16.25
N VAL A 503 -2.95 11.62 -15.58
CA VAL A 503 -4.19 11.13 -14.96
C VAL A 503 -5.18 10.56 -15.98
N ASN A 504 -5.30 11.17 -17.18
CA ASN A 504 -6.15 10.67 -18.25
C ASN A 504 -5.40 10.60 -19.58
N GLU A 505 -5.36 9.40 -20.16
CA GLU A 505 -4.70 9.15 -21.43
C GLU A 505 -5.48 9.61 -22.67
N LEU A 506 -4.74 9.80 -23.76
CA LEU A 506 -5.29 9.79 -25.12
C LEU A 506 -5.62 8.33 -25.50
N TRP A 507 -6.84 8.08 -25.97
CA TRP A 507 -7.23 6.82 -26.60
C TRP A 507 -6.37 6.58 -27.85
N SER A 508 -5.85 5.37 -27.96
CA SER A 508 -5.03 4.93 -29.09
C SER A 508 -5.23 3.44 -29.24
N ASP A 509 -6.50 3.07 -29.48
CA ASP A 509 -6.99 1.70 -29.69
C ASP A 509 -6.56 0.70 -28.59
N GLY A 510 -6.56 1.13 -27.32
CA GLY A 510 -6.21 0.27 -26.18
C GLY A 510 -4.71 0.08 -25.92
N THR A 511 -3.81 0.68 -26.71
CA THR A 511 -2.36 0.64 -26.41
C THR A 511 -2.04 1.18 -25.02
N LYS A 512 -1.21 0.43 -24.29
CA LYS A 512 -0.55 0.87 -23.05
C LYS A 512 0.60 1.80 -23.42
N LYS A 513 0.92 2.79 -22.57
CA LYS A 513 1.88 3.86 -22.95
C LYS A 513 2.86 4.16 -21.83
N ARG A 514 4.11 4.42 -22.19
CA ARG A 514 5.16 4.94 -21.29
C ARG A 514 5.71 6.24 -21.86
N ARG A 515 6.11 7.17 -20.99
CA ARG A 515 6.49 8.53 -21.39
C ARG A 515 7.74 9.00 -20.65
N TRP A 516 8.58 9.76 -21.34
CA TRP A 516 9.76 10.37 -20.74
C TRP A 516 10.04 11.79 -21.26
N ILE A 517 10.83 12.55 -20.49
CA ILE A 517 11.29 13.90 -20.80
C ILE A 517 12.82 13.93 -20.70
N GLY A 518 13.48 14.24 -21.81
CA GLY A 518 14.90 14.57 -21.85
C GLY A 518 15.08 16.08 -21.99
N LEU A 519 15.70 16.71 -20.99
CA LEU A 519 16.05 18.13 -21.02
C LEU A 519 17.57 18.30 -21.23
N PRO A 520 18.02 19.25 -22.08
CA PRO A 520 19.43 19.63 -22.16
C PRO A 520 20.02 19.92 -20.77
N ASP A 521 21.25 19.51 -20.53
CA ASP A 521 21.89 19.65 -19.23
C ASP A 521 21.97 21.12 -18.78
N GLY A 522 21.75 21.36 -17.49
CA GLY A 522 21.66 22.71 -16.91
C GLY A 522 20.37 23.48 -17.24
N THR A 523 19.47 22.94 -18.07
CA THR A 523 18.18 23.59 -18.41
C THR A 523 16.98 23.02 -17.65
N SER A 524 15.90 23.82 -17.59
CA SER A 524 14.66 23.52 -16.85
C SER A 524 13.42 23.92 -17.66
N MET A 525 12.28 23.28 -17.39
CA MET A 525 10.95 23.67 -17.88
C MET A 525 10.27 24.66 -16.94
N THR A 526 9.39 25.52 -17.48
CA THR A 526 8.73 26.61 -16.75
C THR A 526 7.22 26.66 -17.00
N ALA A 527 6.49 27.48 -16.25
CA ALA A 527 5.08 27.75 -16.52
C ALA A 527 4.90 28.49 -17.87
N SER A 528 3.74 28.32 -18.52
CA SER A 528 3.37 29.06 -19.73
C SER A 528 1.95 29.63 -19.65
N ALA A 529 1.59 30.50 -20.58
CA ALA A 529 0.23 31.05 -20.72
C ALA A 529 -0.84 30.01 -21.14
N THR A 530 -0.45 28.78 -21.51
CA THR A 530 -1.35 27.74 -22.04
C THR A 530 -1.62 26.58 -21.06
N ASP A 531 -1.30 26.80 -19.77
CA ASP A 531 -1.29 25.84 -18.65
C ASP A 531 -0.33 24.63 -18.80
N ALA A 532 -0.07 24.17 -20.03
CA ALA A 532 1.05 23.30 -20.35
C ALA A 532 2.39 23.99 -20.03
N TRP A 533 3.38 23.21 -19.62
CA TRP A 533 4.71 23.73 -19.31
C TRP A 533 5.51 24.08 -20.59
N ALA A 534 6.23 25.19 -20.54
CA ALA A 534 7.17 25.60 -21.57
C ALA A 534 8.49 24.84 -21.39
N ALA A 535 9.09 24.40 -22.50
CA ALA A 535 10.37 23.69 -22.49
C ALA A 535 11.42 24.38 -23.36
N PRO A 536 12.72 24.28 -22.99
CA PRO A 536 13.81 24.85 -23.76
C PRO A 536 14.00 24.15 -25.12
N VAL A 537 14.65 24.84 -26.06
CA VAL A 537 15.10 24.23 -27.32
C VAL A 537 16.11 23.11 -27.01
N GLY A 538 16.01 22.00 -27.72
CA GLY A 538 16.74 20.75 -27.44
C GLY A 538 16.01 19.78 -26.51
N THR A 539 14.85 20.17 -25.94
CA THR A 539 13.99 19.22 -25.21
C THR A 539 13.49 18.12 -26.13
N ILE A 540 13.56 16.87 -25.66
CA ILE A 540 12.94 15.72 -26.30
C ILE A 540 11.86 15.13 -25.39
N MET A 541 10.70 14.86 -25.97
CA MET A 541 9.63 14.08 -25.35
C MET A 541 9.61 12.72 -26.02
N VAL A 542 9.57 11.67 -25.23
CA VAL A 542 9.50 10.29 -25.73
C VAL A 542 8.18 9.68 -25.29
N LYS A 543 7.47 8.99 -26.19
CA LYS A 543 6.28 8.21 -25.89
C LYS A 543 6.35 6.85 -26.59
N GLU A 544 6.42 5.79 -25.80
CA GLU A 544 6.30 4.41 -26.28
C GLU A 544 4.83 3.99 -26.19
N PHE A 545 4.36 3.28 -27.21
CA PHE A 545 3.06 2.63 -27.27
C PHE A 545 3.29 1.12 -27.37
N ALA A 546 2.56 0.35 -26.57
CA ALA A 546 2.69 -1.10 -26.48
C ALA A 546 1.32 -1.78 -26.50
N ILE A 547 1.28 -2.99 -27.03
CA ILE A 547 0.14 -3.91 -26.97
C ILE A 547 0.43 -5.01 -25.95
N GLU A 548 -0.61 -5.69 -25.47
CA GLU A 548 -0.49 -6.94 -24.72
C GLU A 548 -0.93 -8.05 -25.67
N THR A 549 0.00 -8.94 -26.09
CA THR A 549 -0.29 -9.94 -27.14
C THR A 549 -1.30 -10.98 -26.68
N THR A 550 -1.45 -11.17 -25.37
CA THR A 550 -2.64 -11.72 -24.73
C THR A 550 -3.39 -10.55 -24.06
N PRO A 551 -4.57 -10.14 -24.56
CA PRO A 551 -5.30 -8.99 -24.02
C PRO A 551 -5.55 -9.09 -22.51
N GLY A 552 -5.17 -8.05 -21.77
CA GLY A 552 -5.30 -8.00 -20.31
C GLY A 552 -4.18 -8.70 -19.53
N ASN A 553 -3.12 -9.18 -20.20
CA ASN A 553 -1.95 -9.77 -19.55
C ASN A 553 -0.68 -8.90 -19.75
N PRO A 554 -0.32 -8.02 -18.78
CA PRO A 554 0.87 -7.18 -18.85
C PRO A 554 2.22 -7.90 -19.06
N ALA A 555 2.34 -9.20 -18.73
CA ALA A 555 3.58 -9.94 -19.00
C ALA A 555 3.81 -10.18 -20.52
N THR A 556 2.74 -10.12 -21.31
CA THR A 556 2.77 -10.22 -22.77
C THR A 556 2.93 -8.86 -23.45
N ARG A 557 3.25 -7.80 -22.70
CA ARG A 557 3.38 -6.45 -23.24
C ARG A 557 4.57 -6.33 -24.21
N ARG A 558 4.34 -5.80 -25.40
CA ARG A 558 5.34 -5.60 -26.47
C ARG A 558 5.20 -4.20 -27.08
N PRO A 559 6.29 -3.43 -27.25
CA PRO A 559 6.23 -2.11 -27.86
C PRO A 559 5.99 -2.22 -29.37
N VAL A 560 5.14 -1.34 -29.91
CA VAL A 560 4.77 -1.29 -31.34
C VAL A 560 5.14 0.03 -32.01
N GLU A 561 5.18 1.12 -31.25
CA GLU A 561 5.63 2.45 -31.69
C GLU A 561 6.46 3.13 -30.59
N THR A 562 7.57 3.76 -30.94
CA THR A 562 8.17 4.82 -30.10
C THR A 562 8.14 6.13 -30.88
N ARG A 563 7.49 7.15 -30.32
CA ARG A 563 7.41 8.49 -30.89
C ARG A 563 8.35 9.43 -30.15
N ILE A 564 9.25 10.06 -30.88
CA ILE A 564 10.11 11.14 -30.39
C ILE A 564 9.52 12.46 -30.88
N PHE A 565 9.34 13.42 -29.97
CA PHE A 565 8.82 14.75 -30.25
C PHE A 565 9.81 15.78 -29.68
N THR A 566 10.54 16.47 -30.56
CA THR A 566 11.71 17.31 -30.21
C THR A 566 11.43 18.79 -30.42
N ASN A 567 11.93 19.64 -29.53
CA ASN A 567 11.81 21.09 -29.60
C ASN A 567 13.02 21.71 -30.29
N THR A 568 12.80 22.42 -31.39
CA THR A 568 13.85 23.06 -32.19
C THR A 568 13.65 24.58 -32.22
N SER A 569 14.61 25.32 -32.80
CA SER A 569 14.49 26.77 -32.99
C SER A 569 13.35 27.17 -33.95
N SER A 570 12.84 26.26 -34.78
CA SER A 570 11.64 26.44 -35.61
C SER A 570 10.36 25.86 -34.98
N GLY A 571 10.41 25.45 -33.70
CA GLY A 571 9.32 24.82 -32.98
C GLY A 571 9.46 23.29 -32.91
N TRP A 572 8.37 22.61 -32.58
CA TRP A 572 8.40 21.17 -32.31
C TRP A 572 8.27 20.31 -33.56
N SER A 573 8.82 19.10 -33.54
CA SER A 573 8.70 18.11 -34.63
C SER A 573 8.59 16.68 -34.11
N GLY A 574 7.68 15.89 -34.70
CA GLY A 574 7.36 14.52 -34.29
C GLY A 574 7.82 13.46 -35.29
N PHE A 575 8.35 12.35 -34.76
CA PHE A 575 8.94 11.25 -35.50
C PHE A 575 8.49 9.92 -34.88
N SER A 576 7.82 9.07 -35.65
CA SER A 576 7.35 7.74 -35.21
C SER A 576 8.30 6.65 -35.69
N TYR A 577 8.77 5.84 -34.75
CA TYR A 577 9.56 4.64 -35.00
C TYR A 577 8.67 3.40 -34.80
N ARG A 578 8.61 2.53 -35.82
CA ARG A 578 7.88 1.25 -35.77
C ARG A 578 8.83 0.15 -35.30
N TRP A 579 8.52 -0.48 -34.18
CA TRP A 579 9.31 -1.61 -33.67
C TRP A 579 9.33 -2.78 -34.67
N ARG A 580 10.44 -3.50 -34.70
CA ARG A 580 10.55 -4.77 -35.45
C ARG A 580 9.87 -5.88 -34.65
N ALA A 581 9.31 -6.88 -35.34
CA ALA A 581 8.54 -7.96 -34.70
C ALA A 581 9.32 -8.79 -33.66
N ASN A 582 10.66 -8.79 -33.72
CA ASN A 582 11.55 -9.42 -32.74
C ASN A 582 12.00 -8.49 -31.60
N GLY A 583 11.50 -7.26 -31.53
CA GLY A 583 11.87 -6.27 -30.51
C GLY A 583 13.32 -5.77 -30.55
N SER A 584 14.09 -6.04 -31.62
CA SER A 584 15.53 -5.75 -31.63
C SER A 584 15.90 -4.28 -31.82
N ASP A 585 15.01 -3.49 -32.43
CA ASP A 585 15.13 -2.05 -32.70
C ASP A 585 13.76 -1.56 -33.23
N ALA A 586 13.65 -0.27 -33.52
CA ALA A 586 12.54 0.31 -34.26
C ALA A 586 13.01 1.15 -35.45
N ASP A 587 12.31 1.03 -36.58
CA ASP A 587 12.64 1.72 -37.83
C ASP A 587 11.90 3.06 -37.93
N LEU A 588 12.59 4.14 -38.32
CA LEU A 588 11.95 5.44 -38.55
C LEU A 588 10.95 5.36 -39.70
N LEU A 589 9.72 5.82 -39.48
CA LEU A 589 8.73 5.94 -40.55
C LEU A 589 8.96 7.19 -41.41
N ASN A 590 8.75 6.99 -42.72
CA ASN A 590 8.66 8.06 -43.72
C ASN A 590 7.45 8.97 -43.43
N ASP A 591 7.41 10.17 -44.01
CA ASP A 591 6.32 11.10 -43.74
C ASP A 591 5.02 10.70 -44.48
N GLY A 592 4.16 9.98 -43.77
CA GLY A 592 2.86 9.51 -44.23
C GLY A 592 2.15 8.73 -43.12
N THR A 593 0.82 8.60 -43.20
CA THR A 593 0.07 7.72 -42.29
C THR A 593 0.36 6.27 -42.67
N PHE A 594 0.65 5.42 -41.68
CA PHE A 594 0.94 4.00 -41.89
C PHE A 594 0.11 3.14 -40.94
N THR A 595 -0.21 1.91 -41.33
CA THR A 595 -0.90 0.93 -40.46
C THR A 595 -0.22 -0.42 -40.51
N GLN A 596 0.00 -1.04 -39.35
CA GLN A 596 0.57 -2.38 -39.22
C GLN A 596 -0.43 -3.28 -38.48
N ASP A 597 -0.72 -4.45 -39.07
CA ASP A 597 -1.38 -5.54 -38.35
C ASP A 597 -0.30 -6.34 -37.61
N TRP A 598 -0.44 -6.45 -36.29
CA TRP A 598 0.38 -7.21 -35.36
C TRP A 598 -0.33 -8.51 -34.98
N GLN A 599 0.40 -9.60 -34.75
CA GLN A 599 -0.19 -10.87 -34.31
C GLN A 599 -0.41 -10.89 -32.79
N LEU A 600 -1.47 -11.55 -32.36
CA LEU A 600 -1.80 -11.83 -30.96
C LEU A 600 -1.57 -13.31 -30.63
N ASP A 601 -1.43 -13.64 -29.36
CA ASP A 601 -1.13 -15.00 -28.87
C ASP A 601 -2.30 -15.97 -29.08
N ASP A 602 -3.53 -15.44 -29.24
CA ASP A 602 -4.75 -16.19 -29.56
C ASP A 602 -4.95 -16.44 -31.07
N GLY A 603 -4.01 -15.98 -31.92
CA GLY A 603 -4.12 -16.04 -33.38
C GLY A 603 -4.96 -14.92 -34.00
N GLY A 604 -5.46 -13.98 -33.20
CA GLY A 604 -6.06 -12.73 -33.65
C GLY A 604 -5.01 -11.72 -34.15
N THR A 605 -5.48 -10.56 -34.62
CA THR A 605 -4.60 -9.46 -35.02
C THR A 605 -5.00 -8.13 -34.40
N TYR A 606 -4.00 -7.33 -34.08
CA TYR A 606 -4.14 -5.96 -33.61
C TYR A 606 -3.64 -4.97 -34.66
N ARG A 607 -4.48 -4.02 -35.09
CA ARG A 607 -4.11 -3.03 -36.11
C ARG A 607 -3.70 -1.70 -35.47
N HIS A 608 -2.40 -1.38 -35.51
CA HIS A 608 -1.88 -0.08 -35.05
C HIS A 608 -1.90 0.95 -36.18
N LEU A 609 -2.27 2.20 -35.87
CA LEU A 609 -2.15 3.34 -36.78
C LEU A 609 -1.04 4.30 -36.32
N TYR A 610 -0.07 4.53 -37.20
CA TYR A 610 1.02 5.48 -37.05
C TYR A 610 0.66 6.78 -37.80
N PRO A 611 0.53 7.92 -37.12
CA PRO A 611 0.21 9.20 -37.77
C PRO A 611 1.42 9.76 -38.55
N SER A 612 1.13 10.54 -39.60
CA SER A 612 2.17 11.31 -40.31
C SER A 612 2.75 12.44 -39.44
N ARG A 613 3.85 13.05 -39.87
CA ARG A 613 4.46 14.20 -39.17
C ARG A 613 3.50 15.39 -39.21
N SER A 614 2.81 15.58 -40.34
CA SER A 614 1.76 16.59 -40.51
C SER A 614 0.54 16.37 -39.59
N GLN A 615 0.08 15.13 -39.41
CA GLN A 615 -1.00 14.79 -38.47
C GLN A 615 -0.62 15.04 -37.01
N CYS A 616 0.65 14.85 -36.64
CA CYS A 616 1.13 15.22 -35.31
C CYS A 616 1.01 16.74 -35.06
N GLN A 617 1.35 17.57 -36.06
CA GLN A 617 1.24 19.04 -35.94
C GLN A 617 -0.22 19.53 -35.82
N SER A 618 -1.21 18.79 -36.33
CA SER A 618 -2.63 19.13 -36.17
C SER A 618 -3.06 19.15 -34.69
N CYS A 619 -2.46 18.30 -33.85
CA CYS A 619 -2.76 18.23 -32.42
C CYS A 619 -1.78 19.05 -31.57
N HIS A 620 -0.49 19.08 -31.93
CA HIS A 620 0.60 19.64 -31.11
C HIS A 620 0.92 21.13 -31.42
N HIS A 621 -0.11 21.95 -31.66
CA HIS A 621 0.05 23.36 -32.03
C HIS A 621 0.26 24.28 -30.81
N ALA A 622 0.86 25.47 -31.03
CA ALA A 622 1.27 26.38 -29.96
C ALA A 622 0.11 26.92 -29.09
N ALA A 623 -1.06 27.17 -29.67
CA ALA A 623 -2.17 27.85 -28.98
C ALA A 623 -2.85 27.02 -27.87
N PHE A 624 -2.63 25.70 -27.81
CA PHE A 624 -3.06 24.83 -26.71
C PHE A 624 -1.91 24.42 -25.78
N GLY A 625 -0.69 24.83 -26.12
CA GLY A 625 0.55 24.27 -25.59
C GLY A 625 0.93 22.96 -26.32
N PRO A 626 2.11 22.89 -26.97
CA PRO A 626 2.49 21.73 -27.81
C PRO A 626 2.75 20.45 -27.01
N LEU A 627 2.86 20.54 -25.68
CA LEU A 627 3.06 19.40 -24.78
C LEU A 627 1.73 18.86 -24.24
N LEU A 628 1.07 18.06 -25.07
CA LEU A 628 -0.21 17.43 -24.73
C LEU A 628 -0.07 16.49 -23.51
N GLY A 629 -0.72 16.86 -22.42
CA GLY A 629 -0.69 16.15 -21.13
C GLY A 629 0.34 16.67 -20.12
N VAL A 630 1.34 17.45 -20.52
CA VAL A 630 2.38 17.98 -19.60
C VAL A 630 1.90 19.30 -18.99
N ARG A 631 0.90 19.18 -18.11
CA ARG A 631 0.27 20.28 -17.37
C ARG A 631 -0.05 19.82 -15.94
N PRO A 632 0.02 20.70 -14.91
CA PRO A 632 -0.09 20.29 -13.50
C PRO A 632 -1.30 19.40 -13.19
N GLN A 633 -2.48 19.74 -13.72
CA GLN A 633 -3.73 19.01 -13.45
C GLN A 633 -3.75 17.59 -14.03
N GLN A 634 -2.91 17.31 -15.03
CA GLN A 634 -2.69 15.96 -15.59
C GLN A 634 -1.51 15.24 -14.94
N LEU A 635 -0.56 15.96 -14.34
CA LEU A 635 0.63 15.41 -13.68
C LEU A 635 0.43 15.15 -12.17
N GLN A 636 -0.65 15.64 -11.56
CA GLN A 636 -0.96 15.50 -10.13
C GLN A 636 -1.44 14.07 -9.78
N ARG A 637 -0.51 13.10 -9.81
CA ARG A 637 -0.68 11.71 -9.36
C ARG A 637 0.61 11.18 -8.73
N TRP A 638 0.55 9.96 -8.21
CA TRP A 638 1.75 9.19 -7.87
C TRP A 638 2.37 8.55 -9.11
N PHE A 639 3.67 8.30 -9.05
CA PHE A 639 4.43 7.58 -10.05
C PHE A 639 5.56 6.77 -9.38
N ASP A 640 6.00 5.68 -10.02
CA ASP A 640 7.09 4.83 -9.55
C ASP A 640 8.44 5.19 -10.18
N TYR A 641 9.32 5.78 -9.39
CA TYR A 641 10.68 6.12 -9.81
C TYR A 641 11.63 4.96 -9.51
N GLY A 642 11.46 3.85 -10.23
CA GLY A 642 12.34 2.68 -10.15
C GLY A 642 12.25 1.92 -8.83
N GLY A 643 11.04 1.68 -8.34
CA GLY A 643 10.78 1.03 -7.05
C GLY A 643 10.40 1.98 -5.91
N THR A 644 10.64 3.28 -6.07
CA THR A 644 10.27 4.32 -5.09
C THR A 644 9.07 5.11 -5.59
N ILE A 645 7.92 4.97 -4.92
CA ILE A 645 6.68 5.63 -5.30
C ILE A 645 6.60 7.01 -4.63
N ALA A 646 6.34 8.06 -5.41
CA ALA A 646 6.27 9.44 -4.90
C ALA A 646 5.26 10.31 -5.67
N ASP A 647 4.94 11.47 -5.10
CA ASP A 647 4.18 12.52 -5.78
C ASP A 647 4.98 13.09 -6.97
N GLN A 648 4.38 13.02 -8.15
CA GLN A 648 5.06 13.27 -9.41
C GLN A 648 5.44 14.74 -9.60
N ILE A 649 4.58 15.70 -9.26
CA ILE A 649 4.88 17.14 -9.43
C ILE A 649 6.12 17.59 -8.65
N PRO A 650 6.25 17.36 -7.32
CA PRO A 650 7.46 17.76 -6.60
C PRO A 650 8.71 16.99 -7.07
N THR A 651 8.57 15.73 -7.48
CA THR A 651 9.69 14.94 -8.01
C THR A 651 10.17 15.45 -9.38
N LEU A 652 9.25 15.78 -10.29
CA LEU A 652 9.58 16.42 -11.58
C LEU A 652 10.17 17.82 -11.38
N ALA A 653 9.63 18.62 -10.46
CA ALA A 653 10.17 19.94 -10.17
C ALA A 653 11.60 19.88 -9.60
N ALA A 654 11.92 18.89 -8.75
CA ALA A 654 13.27 18.62 -8.28
C ALA A 654 14.24 18.24 -9.43
N ALA A 655 13.73 17.57 -10.47
CA ALA A 655 14.47 17.29 -11.71
C ALA A 655 14.60 18.50 -12.67
N GLY A 656 14.08 19.68 -12.29
CA GLY A 656 14.00 20.87 -13.16
C GLY A 656 12.89 20.81 -14.20
N ILE A 657 11.98 19.84 -14.12
CA ILE A 657 10.84 19.67 -15.03
C ILE A 657 9.62 20.38 -14.41
N GLY A 658 9.54 21.68 -14.66
CA GLY A 658 8.37 22.50 -14.31
C GLY A 658 8.40 23.05 -12.88
N PRO A 659 7.49 23.98 -12.56
CA PRO A 659 7.31 24.48 -11.19
C PRO A 659 6.67 23.42 -10.28
N ALA A 660 7.02 23.45 -9.00
CA ALA A 660 6.33 22.70 -7.92
C ALA A 660 4.94 23.31 -7.59
N SER A 661 4.12 23.58 -8.60
CA SER A 661 2.81 24.19 -8.47
C SER A 661 1.76 23.14 -8.09
N THR A 662 1.12 23.30 -6.94
CA THR A 662 -0.10 22.55 -6.62
C THR A 662 -1.22 22.94 -7.56
N ALA A 663 -1.94 21.95 -8.09
CA ALA A 663 -3.11 22.19 -8.93
C ALA A 663 -4.15 21.10 -8.68
N THR A 664 -5.43 21.44 -8.76
CA THR A 664 -6.51 20.44 -8.67
C THR A 664 -6.32 19.42 -9.79
N PRO A 665 -6.20 18.11 -9.50
CA PRO A 665 -6.11 17.10 -10.54
C PRO A 665 -7.37 17.12 -11.40
N HIS A 666 -7.25 16.76 -12.68
CA HIS A 666 -8.42 16.34 -13.44
C HIS A 666 -9.03 15.10 -12.77
N VAL A 667 -10.37 14.98 -12.82
CA VAL A 667 -11.03 13.73 -12.43
C VAL A 667 -10.49 12.61 -13.31
N ALA A 668 -10.04 11.52 -12.69
CA ALA A 668 -9.71 10.30 -13.40
C ALA A 668 -10.98 9.71 -14.02
N THR A 669 -10.93 9.32 -15.30
CA THR A 669 -12.12 8.79 -16.01
C THR A 669 -12.66 7.48 -15.40
N HIS A 670 -11.82 6.73 -14.69
CA HIS A 670 -12.19 5.56 -13.90
C HIS A 670 -12.71 5.88 -12.48
N ASP A 671 -12.54 7.11 -11.97
CA ASP A 671 -13.01 7.47 -10.62
C ASP A 671 -14.55 7.56 -10.57
N ARG A 672 -15.19 6.50 -10.06
CA ARG A 672 -16.64 6.35 -9.93
C ARG A 672 -17.29 7.30 -8.91
N ALA A 673 -16.53 7.90 -8.00
CA ALA A 673 -17.07 8.88 -7.07
C ALA A 673 -17.29 10.25 -7.71
N ALA A 674 -16.66 10.52 -8.86
CA ALA A 674 -16.95 11.67 -9.70
C ALA A 674 -18.17 11.40 -10.59
N THR A 675 -18.94 12.45 -10.90
CA THR A 675 -20.15 12.31 -11.71
C THR A 675 -19.82 11.86 -13.15
N TRP A 676 -20.79 11.23 -13.82
CA TRP A 676 -20.66 10.87 -15.23
C TRP A 676 -20.31 12.08 -16.12
N GLU A 677 -20.76 13.28 -15.76
CA GLU A 677 -20.29 14.52 -16.40
C GLU A 677 -18.80 14.74 -16.20
N GLN A 678 -18.32 14.80 -14.96
CA GLN A 678 -16.92 15.10 -14.65
C GLN A 678 -15.99 14.11 -15.35
N ARG A 679 -16.35 12.82 -15.37
CA ARG A 679 -15.61 11.76 -16.06
C ARG A 679 -15.66 11.92 -17.59
N SER A 680 -16.83 12.16 -18.17
CA SER A 680 -16.98 12.40 -19.63
C SER A 680 -16.22 13.66 -20.10
N ARG A 681 -16.24 14.73 -19.29
CA ARG A 681 -15.53 15.97 -19.57
C ARG A 681 -14.01 15.83 -19.36
N ALA A 682 -13.56 15.00 -18.43
CA ALA A 682 -12.15 14.61 -18.31
C ALA A 682 -11.67 13.80 -19.53
N TYR A 683 -12.48 12.86 -20.02
CA TYR A 683 -12.20 12.11 -21.25
C TYR A 683 -12.02 13.06 -22.44
N MET A 684 -13.00 13.94 -22.69
CA MET A 684 -12.93 14.92 -23.79
C MET A 684 -11.79 15.93 -23.63
N ALA A 685 -11.39 16.27 -22.41
CA ALA A 685 -10.24 17.14 -22.16
C ALA A 685 -8.92 16.50 -22.60
N ALA A 686 -8.72 15.20 -22.34
CA ALA A 686 -7.55 14.46 -22.82
C ALA A 686 -7.59 14.20 -24.33
N ASN A 687 -8.78 13.86 -24.86
CA ASN A 687 -8.94 13.28 -26.20
C ASN A 687 -9.31 14.26 -27.31
N CYS A 688 -9.93 15.40 -26.99
CA CYS A 688 -10.56 16.28 -27.97
C CYS A 688 -10.20 17.77 -27.81
N ALA A 689 -9.91 18.24 -26.60
CA ALA A 689 -9.73 19.67 -26.32
C ALA A 689 -8.54 20.33 -27.02
N HIS A 690 -7.50 19.56 -27.37
CA HIS A 690 -6.36 20.08 -28.14
C HIS A 690 -6.77 20.55 -29.54
N CYS A 691 -7.81 19.94 -30.14
CA CYS A 691 -8.46 20.48 -31.34
C CYS A 691 -9.58 21.47 -30.97
N HIS A 692 -10.44 21.11 -30.02
CA HIS A 692 -11.62 21.88 -29.65
C HIS A 692 -11.36 22.82 -28.47
N ASN A 693 -10.77 23.97 -28.78
CA ASN A 693 -10.50 25.09 -27.89
C ASN A 693 -10.57 26.42 -28.66
N PRO A 694 -10.63 27.59 -27.98
CA PRO A 694 -10.74 28.89 -28.63
C PRO A 694 -9.56 29.30 -29.54
N GLY A 695 -8.40 28.64 -29.41
CA GLY A 695 -7.20 28.89 -30.24
C GLY A 695 -7.05 27.95 -31.44
N ASN A 696 -8.03 27.10 -31.73
CA ASN A 696 -8.03 26.16 -32.85
C ASN A 696 -9.46 25.95 -33.39
N ILE A 697 -10.05 24.76 -33.28
CA ILE A 697 -11.40 24.45 -33.77
C ILE A 697 -12.45 24.93 -32.76
N ALA A 698 -12.56 26.26 -32.64
CA ALA A 698 -13.38 27.01 -31.69
C ALA A 698 -14.92 26.87 -31.85
N ILE A 699 -15.38 25.79 -32.49
CA ILE A 699 -16.81 25.41 -32.60
C ILE A 699 -17.34 24.95 -31.24
N LYS A 700 -16.50 24.22 -30.48
CA LYS A 700 -16.73 23.76 -29.10
C LYS A 700 -15.46 24.03 -28.30
N ASP A 701 -15.59 24.28 -27.01
CA ASP A 701 -14.46 24.37 -26.08
C ASP A 701 -14.55 23.22 -25.08
N LEU A 702 -13.69 22.21 -25.25
CA LEU A 702 -13.73 20.97 -24.48
C LEU A 702 -12.67 20.93 -23.37
N ARG A 703 -12.04 22.07 -23.06
CA ARG A 703 -11.13 22.20 -21.91
C ARG A 703 -11.87 21.86 -20.62
N TYR A 704 -11.20 21.11 -19.73
CA TYR A 704 -11.81 20.59 -18.50
C TYR A 704 -12.40 21.69 -17.61
N THR A 705 -11.73 22.84 -17.54
CA THR A 705 -12.12 24.01 -16.73
C THR A 705 -13.23 24.87 -17.33
N THR A 706 -13.58 24.72 -18.61
CA THR A 706 -14.66 25.48 -19.24
C THR A 706 -16.03 25.01 -18.74
N PRO A 707 -16.88 25.86 -18.14
CA PRO A 707 -18.21 25.45 -17.66
C PRO A 707 -19.09 24.86 -18.77
N LEU A 708 -19.95 23.87 -18.47
CA LEU A 708 -20.72 23.12 -19.47
C LEU A 708 -21.47 24.04 -20.46
N ALA A 709 -22.19 25.05 -19.96
CA ALA A 709 -22.89 26.05 -20.77
C ALA A 709 -21.97 26.79 -21.78
N GLN A 710 -20.69 26.99 -21.44
CA GLN A 710 -19.69 27.66 -22.29
C GLN A 710 -19.00 26.70 -23.28
N THR A 711 -19.02 25.38 -23.03
CA THR A 711 -18.46 24.38 -23.97
C THR A 711 -19.19 24.32 -25.32
N ARG A 712 -20.44 24.82 -25.35
CA ARG A 712 -21.42 24.68 -26.44
C ARG A 712 -21.82 23.24 -26.76
N LEU A 713 -21.49 22.26 -25.91
CA LEU A 713 -21.90 20.85 -26.09
C LEU A 713 -23.43 20.68 -26.12
N CYS A 714 -24.16 21.50 -25.39
CA CYS A 714 -25.63 21.47 -25.33
C CYS A 714 -26.34 21.82 -26.65
N GLU A 715 -25.64 22.37 -27.65
CA GLU A 715 -26.18 22.51 -29.02
C GLU A 715 -26.24 21.17 -29.78
N VAL A 716 -25.58 20.12 -29.26
CA VAL A 716 -25.37 18.81 -29.92
C VAL A 716 -25.60 17.61 -28.97
N ILE A 717 -26.23 17.87 -27.82
CA ILE A 717 -26.72 16.87 -26.86
C ILE A 717 -28.24 16.99 -26.80
N THR A 718 -28.93 15.85 -26.80
CA THR A 718 -30.33 15.72 -26.43
C THR A 718 -30.39 15.08 -25.04
N PRO A 719 -30.70 15.84 -23.97
CA PRO A 719 -30.79 15.31 -22.61
C PRO A 719 -31.70 14.07 -22.54
N GLY A 720 -31.27 13.05 -21.80
CA GLY A 720 -31.95 11.75 -21.68
C GLY A 720 -31.77 10.81 -22.88
N SER A 721 -31.21 11.28 -24.01
CA SER A 721 -31.22 10.55 -25.29
C SER A 721 -29.82 10.50 -25.95
N PRO A 722 -28.96 9.53 -25.57
CA PRO A 722 -27.66 9.33 -26.20
C PRO A 722 -27.76 9.08 -27.71
N SER A 723 -28.75 8.27 -28.15
CA SER A 723 -28.95 7.92 -29.56
C SER A 723 -29.37 9.09 -30.46
N GLN A 724 -29.92 10.17 -29.89
CA GLN A 724 -30.22 11.42 -30.62
C GLN A 724 -29.12 12.48 -30.46
N SER A 725 -28.12 12.24 -29.60
CA SER A 725 -27.05 13.18 -29.31
C SER A 725 -25.89 13.04 -30.30
N VAL A 726 -25.67 14.08 -31.12
CA VAL A 726 -24.64 14.07 -32.17
C VAL A 726 -23.23 13.91 -31.59
N VAL A 727 -22.93 14.45 -30.40
CA VAL A 727 -21.61 14.24 -29.76
C VAL A 727 -21.34 12.77 -29.44
N TYR A 728 -22.35 12.04 -28.96
CA TYR A 728 -22.23 10.61 -28.66
C TYR A 728 -21.98 9.81 -29.94
N ALA A 729 -22.82 10.01 -30.96
CA ALA A 729 -22.66 9.36 -32.26
C ALA A 729 -21.31 9.65 -32.96
N ARG A 730 -20.67 10.79 -32.66
CA ARG A 730 -19.31 11.08 -33.14
C ARG A 730 -18.22 10.30 -32.39
N VAL A 731 -18.40 10.04 -31.09
CA VAL A 731 -17.44 9.29 -30.27
C VAL A 731 -17.57 7.78 -30.48
N THR A 732 -18.79 7.27 -30.67
CA THR A 732 -19.10 5.83 -30.80
C THR A 732 -19.12 5.29 -32.24
N GLN A 733 -18.52 6.02 -33.19
CA GLN A 733 -18.38 5.60 -34.60
C GLN A 733 -16.94 5.77 -35.10
N ARG A 734 -16.57 5.00 -36.13
CA ARG A 734 -15.26 5.09 -36.80
C ARG A 734 -15.47 5.04 -38.33
N PRO A 735 -14.89 5.97 -39.12
CA PRO A 735 -14.15 7.16 -38.68
C PRO A 735 -15.04 8.15 -37.90
N GLY A 736 -14.49 8.75 -36.85
CA GLY A 736 -15.24 9.57 -35.89
C GLY A 736 -14.29 10.39 -35.00
N MET A 737 -14.58 10.46 -33.70
CA MET A 737 -13.77 11.18 -32.70
C MET A 737 -13.22 10.22 -31.63
N PRO A 738 -11.92 10.30 -31.29
CA PRO A 738 -10.87 11.14 -31.90
C PRO A 738 -10.52 10.75 -33.34
N ALA A 739 -10.34 11.74 -34.21
CA ALA A 739 -10.18 11.53 -35.66
C ALA A 739 -8.76 11.10 -36.10
N LEU A 740 -7.79 11.04 -35.19
CA LEU A 740 -6.40 10.69 -35.46
C LEU A 740 -5.92 9.68 -34.40
N GLY A 741 -5.14 8.68 -34.84
CA GLY A 741 -4.60 7.66 -33.94
C GLY A 741 -5.62 6.66 -33.39
N THR A 742 -6.82 6.56 -33.99
CA THR A 742 -7.86 5.62 -33.57
C THR A 742 -8.56 4.96 -34.77
N LEU A 743 -8.84 3.67 -34.65
CA LEU A 743 -9.50 2.80 -35.61
C LEU A 743 -10.71 2.08 -34.99
N ILE A 744 -10.72 1.89 -33.67
CA ILE A 744 -11.83 1.29 -32.92
C ILE A 744 -12.45 2.28 -31.93
N VAL A 745 -13.72 2.04 -31.61
CA VAL A 745 -14.45 2.77 -30.55
C VAL A 745 -13.80 2.47 -29.20
N ASP A 746 -13.70 3.49 -28.35
CA ASP A 746 -13.30 3.36 -26.96
C ASP A 746 -14.53 2.92 -26.13
N PRO A 747 -14.55 1.70 -25.56
CA PRO A 747 -15.71 1.21 -24.81
C PRO A 747 -15.96 1.96 -23.49
N HIS A 748 -14.92 2.58 -22.92
CA HIS A 748 -15.03 3.40 -21.72
C HIS A 748 -15.62 4.76 -22.07
N ALA A 749 -15.19 5.37 -23.19
CA ALA A 749 -15.79 6.61 -23.69
C ALA A 749 -17.28 6.46 -24.04
N ASP A 750 -17.64 5.32 -24.65
CA ASP A 750 -19.03 4.93 -24.92
C ASP A 750 -19.84 4.91 -23.62
N LEU A 751 -19.42 4.08 -22.64
CA LEU A 751 -20.05 3.96 -21.33
C LEU A 751 -20.20 5.32 -20.62
N LEU A 752 -19.15 6.15 -20.61
CA LEU A 752 -19.15 7.45 -19.95
C LEU A 752 -20.18 8.40 -20.56
N LEU A 753 -20.14 8.61 -21.88
CA LEU A 753 -21.04 9.54 -22.55
C LEU A 753 -22.49 9.02 -22.58
N ALA A 754 -22.70 7.71 -22.76
CA ALA A 754 -24.02 7.10 -22.69
C ALA A 754 -24.67 7.33 -21.31
N ARG A 755 -23.95 7.04 -20.22
CA ARG A 755 -24.45 7.21 -18.84
C ARG A 755 -24.63 8.67 -18.46
N TRP A 756 -23.74 9.57 -18.90
CA TRP A 756 -23.89 11.01 -18.67
C TRP A 756 -25.14 11.54 -19.36
N ILE A 757 -25.26 11.36 -20.67
CA ILE A 757 -26.35 11.95 -21.46
C ILE A 757 -27.71 11.35 -21.07
N ALA A 758 -27.79 10.04 -20.80
CA ALA A 758 -29.02 9.41 -20.30
C ALA A 758 -29.43 9.93 -18.90
N GLY A 759 -28.47 10.40 -18.09
CA GLY A 759 -28.70 11.02 -16.78
C GLY A 759 -29.01 12.53 -16.83
N MET A 760 -28.85 13.20 -17.98
CA MET A 760 -29.16 14.63 -18.12
C MET A 760 -30.67 14.84 -18.27
N THR A 761 -31.28 15.61 -17.36
CA THR A 761 -32.68 16.05 -17.46
C THR A 761 -32.84 17.33 -18.29
N ALA A 762 -31.82 18.17 -18.31
CA ALA A 762 -31.76 19.44 -19.03
C ALA A 762 -30.30 19.80 -19.36
N CYS A 763 -30.12 20.91 -20.09
CA CYS A 763 -28.83 21.57 -20.27
C CYS A 763 -28.81 22.91 -19.50
N PRO A 764 -27.65 23.31 -18.93
CA PRO A 764 -27.48 24.59 -18.24
C PRO A 764 -27.22 25.77 -19.20
#